data_AF-A0A1F3QL06-F1
#
_entry.id   AF-A0A1F3QL06-F1
#
_cell.length_a   1.000
_cell.length_b   1.000
_cell.length_c   1.000
_cell.angle_alpha   90.00
_cell.angle_beta   90.00
_cell.angle_gamma   90.00
#
_symmetry.space_group_name_H-M   'P 1'
#
loop_
_entity.id
_entity.type
_entity.pdbx_description
1 polymer ?
#
loop_
_entity_poly.entity_id
_entity_poly.type
_entity_poly.pdbx_seq_one_letter_code
_entity_poly.pdbx_strand_id
1 'polypeptide(L)'
;MKKIYFLALLLFSQQLFSQYVSSGIGKWKLGINIGATWQTADVSTDLFDLGYGATLEYALYEKQNSFFGFSLRGRFLQGKTTGYDYLTRQETISNNALNGSIDTSINYSFVPIYLNNKTSLNEFSLEGMLKWNRLYQNHGILFYLYIGGGFTSYKVETDQLDFDGSMYNYGLINEGNGVSTVTEIKSLQDGSYETELSNPNYNTLVFTPAVGVGLGFRIVPGLDFALEHKISLPQTDLFDGQLHKTNAPSFIQDIYHYTSLGLIFSIVHPTDPETYVPPVEPITPITTNTATPTKPIITITNPITNSFNSPNCKVEIKAKIENVTDQSNIEFYHNGNIVSSYNYFFSPPIFKSTIELAEGNNNFKIIAKNGQFTDAKDFSLTCNNSTNIPICHKLIDGSFININIAEKEWTSHAAHGDTKGNCPENQLTICHLIPGGTGKTETISIPESKWAIHKSHGDVLGSCNEKILITICHNNQALSIDEKDWASHAAHGDTKGNCPQVTMINICHVPTQGNQRVNMSIKESEWVTHQAHGDVLGTCPPTEPTITICHNNPNGTKTNLTIPEFKWNEHFSHGDSKGTCPEVSFIICHNNPTTGQKENISIYESGWAQHAAHGDTKGACPVVETQLTICHHVPGQLGKTQTITIPESKWQLHKSHGDQLGACVVEEKIIPICHFNAATGNKENINIKESEWTQHAAHGDTKGLCPKPIKYITICHHIPGNDANTQTISILENEWSIHLAHGDQFGECPKPIKHITICHHIPGGGGTTETISIKESEWNIHLSHGDQLGDCPKPVEQITICHTDNVKGATPQTIQISLNDWSIHQAHGDSKGVCPPPIIGNPDTPTSTKMNICHTPNEKGASPQNIQISPEEWPAHQAHGDTKGDCSSSTGSPDAPASTKINICHTPNEKGASPQNIQISPEEWPAHQVHGDTKGDCSSSTGSPDTPASTKMIICHTPNEKGASPQTIQISPEEWPAHQAHGDTKGDCATDSKKGATVIKGKKP
;
A
#
# COMPACT_ATOMS: atom_id res chain seq x y z
N MET A 1 25.02 -10.75 23.71
CA MET A 1 25.55 -11.04 22.36
C MET A 1 25.15 -12.45 21.95
N LYS A 2 24.11 -12.62 21.10
CA LYS A 2 23.76 -13.85 20.33
C LYS A 2 22.35 -13.72 19.70
N LYS A 3 22.05 -12.65 18.96
CA LYS A 3 20.79 -12.55 18.16
C LYS A 3 20.99 -11.67 16.92
N ILE A 4 21.99 -11.96 16.08
CA ILE A 4 22.11 -11.37 14.74
C ILE A 4 22.68 -12.45 13.80
N TYR A 5 21.82 -13.36 13.35
CA TYR A 5 22.08 -14.22 12.19
C TYR A 5 20.86 -14.26 11.26
N PHE A 6 20.22 -13.11 11.05
CA PHE A 6 19.12 -12.97 10.07
C PHE A 6 19.46 -11.99 8.94
N LEU A 7 20.65 -11.37 8.96
CA LEU A 7 21.06 -10.36 7.96
C LEU A 7 21.93 -10.94 6.82
N ALA A 8 22.15 -12.26 6.78
CA ALA A 8 23.02 -12.90 5.79
C ALA A 8 22.29 -13.42 4.53
N LEU A 9 20.95 -13.34 4.46
CA LEU A 9 20.17 -13.83 3.32
C LEU A 9 19.69 -12.73 2.34
N LEU A 10 20.27 -11.53 2.42
CA LEU A 10 19.97 -10.39 1.54
C LEU A 10 20.92 -10.24 0.35
N LEU A 11 21.88 -11.18 0.18
CA LEU A 11 22.94 -11.09 -0.84
C LEU A 11 22.80 -12.09 -2.01
N PHE A 12 21.68 -12.81 -2.13
CA PHE A 12 21.42 -13.70 -3.27
C PHE A 12 20.02 -13.48 -3.86
N SER A 13 19.82 -12.35 -4.53
CA SER A 13 18.78 -12.22 -5.57
C SER A 13 19.08 -11.01 -6.46
N GLN A 14 20.11 -11.10 -7.29
CA GLN A 14 20.24 -10.19 -8.43
C GLN A 14 20.09 -11.01 -9.70
N GLN A 15 19.20 -10.52 -10.56
CA GLN A 15 18.71 -11.08 -11.83
C GLN A 15 17.50 -12.03 -11.71
N LEU A 16 16.34 -11.42 -11.42
CA LEU A 16 15.08 -11.90 -12.00
C LEU A 16 14.60 -10.83 -12.98
N PHE A 17 14.62 -11.18 -14.26
CA PHE A 17 13.96 -10.41 -15.31
C PHE A 17 12.46 -10.42 -15.04
N SER A 18 11.81 -9.26 -14.90
CA SER A 18 10.36 -9.17 -15.04
C SER A 18 10.05 -8.31 -16.25
N GLN A 19 9.60 -8.98 -17.31
CA GLN A 19 8.94 -8.37 -18.46
C GLN A 19 7.64 -7.71 -17.96
N TYR A 20 7.35 -6.50 -18.44
CA TYR A 20 6.07 -5.80 -18.21
C TYR A 20 4.94 -6.57 -18.90
N VAL A 21 4.08 -7.32 -18.18
CA VAL A 21 2.77 -7.76 -18.73
C VAL A 21 1.71 -8.02 -17.64
N SER A 22 0.49 -7.54 -17.94
CA SER A 22 -0.85 -7.77 -17.36
C SER A 22 -1.05 -7.49 -15.87
N SER A 23 -1.61 -6.30 -15.60
CA SER A 23 -2.37 -6.06 -14.39
C SER A 23 -3.69 -6.86 -14.44
N GLY A 24 -3.98 -7.59 -13.36
CA GLY A 24 -5.32 -8.21 -13.17
C GLY A 24 -5.37 -9.73 -13.09
N ILE A 25 -4.32 -10.43 -12.70
CA ILE A 25 -4.45 -11.86 -12.37
C ILE A 25 -5.00 -12.03 -10.95
N GLY A 26 -6.32 -12.27 -10.87
CA GLY A 26 -7.03 -12.78 -9.71
C GLY A 26 -7.20 -11.81 -8.54
N LYS A 27 -8.45 -11.40 -8.23
CA LYS A 27 -8.72 -10.77 -6.93
C LYS A 27 -8.39 -11.71 -5.77
N TRP A 28 -8.45 -13.02 -6.00
CA TRP A 28 -8.19 -14.04 -5.00
C TRP A 28 -6.75 -14.57 -5.09
N LYS A 29 -6.07 -14.67 -3.96
CA LYS A 29 -4.75 -15.30 -3.83
C LYS A 29 -4.79 -16.34 -2.72
N LEU A 30 -4.35 -17.56 -3.03
CA LEU A 30 -4.22 -18.66 -2.07
C LEU A 30 -2.76 -18.76 -1.64
N GLY A 31 -2.49 -18.72 -0.35
CA GLY A 31 -1.15 -18.90 0.19
C GLY A 31 -1.05 -20.15 1.07
N ILE A 32 0.10 -20.80 1.03
CA ILE A 32 0.51 -21.83 2.00
C ILE A 32 1.83 -21.40 2.60
N ASN A 33 2.02 -21.59 3.90
CA ASN A 33 3.23 -21.21 4.59
C ASN A 33 3.63 -22.25 5.64
N ILE A 34 4.94 -22.33 5.89
CA ILE A 34 5.56 -23.16 6.91
C ILE A 34 6.63 -22.32 7.60
N GLY A 35 6.77 -22.48 8.91
CA GLY A 35 7.59 -21.58 9.69
C GLY A 35 7.91 -22.06 11.10
N ALA A 36 8.61 -21.19 11.81
CA ALA A 36 8.94 -21.34 13.20
C ALA A 36 7.93 -20.58 14.07
N THR A 37 7.44 -21.23 15.13
CA THR A 37 6.60 -20.66 16.18
C THR A 37 7.33 -20.67 17.52
N TRP A 38 7.16 -19.61 18.31
CA TRP A 38 7.68 -19.52 19.68
C TRP A 38 6.86 -18.52 20.50
N GLN A 39 6.95 -18.59 21.83
CA GLN A 39 6.24 -17.67 22.73
C GLN A 39 7.22 -16.70 23.42
N THR A 40 6.67 -15.59 23.89
CA THR A 40 7.27 -14.64 24.82
C THR A 40 6.25 -14.52 25.95
N ALA A 41 6.52 -15.24 27.03
CA ALA A 41 5.61 -15.50 28.15
C ALA A 41 6.45 -15.58 29.45
N ASP A 42 5.79 -15.80 30.58
CA ASP A 42 6.46 -15.95 31.88
C ASP A 42 7.43 -17.14 31.89
N VAL A 43 7.07 -18.23 31.22
CA VAL A 43 7.96 -19.36 30.97
C VAL A 43 8.81 -19.10 29.70
N SER A 44 10.11 -18.85 29.90
CA SER A 44 11.08 -18.53 28.84
C SER A 44 11.17 -19.60 27.76
N THR A 45 11.33 -19.20 26.50
CA THR A 45 11.43 -20.11 25.35
C THR A 45 12.83 -20.13 24.76
N ASP A 46 13.46 -21.31 24.76
CA ASP A 46 14.79 -21.55 24.17
C ASP A 46 14.74 -22.25 22.80
N LEU A 47 13.56 -22.69 22.35
CA LEU A 47 13.37 -23.51 21.16
C LEU A 47 12.35 -22.89 20.18
N PHE A 48 12.60 -23.11 18.89
CA PHE A 48 11.63 -22.83 17.84
C PHE A 48 10.91 -24.12 17.49
N ASP A 49 9.59 -24.08 17.54
CA ASP A 49 8.72 -25.18 17.11
C ASP A 49 8.24 -24.95 15.68
N LEU A 50 7.71 -26.00 15.06
CA LEU A 50 7.21 -25.92 13.68
C LEU A 50 5.74 -25.49 13.66
N GLY A 51 5.43 -24.54 12.79
CA GLY A 51 4.06 -24.12 12.47
C GLY A 51 3.84 -24.12 10.96
N TYR A 52 2.57 -24.22 10.56
CA TYR A 52 2.15 -24.11 9.18
C TYR A 52 0.79 -23.41 9.09
N GLY A 53 0.52 -22.80 7.95
CA GLY A 53 -0.73 -22.08 7.75
C GLY A 53 -1.13 -21.99 6.29
N ALA A 54 -2.38 -21.61 6.10
CA ALA A 54 -2.96 -21.33 4.80
C ALA A 54 -3.62 -19.95 4.84
N THR A 55 -3.57 -19.22 3.74
CA THR A 55 -4.16 -17.90 3.62
C THR A 55 -5.04 -17.80 2.39
N LEU A 56 -6.16 -17.12 2.50
CA LEU A 56 -6.98 -16.71 1.37
C LEU A 56 -7.10 -15.19 1.39
N GLU A 57 -6.48 -14.55 0.42
CA GLU A 57 -6.45 -13.10 0.27
C GLU A 57 -7.43 -12.68 -0.85
N TYR A 58 -8.14 -11.58 -0.61
CA TYR A 58 -8.93 -10.85 -1.60
C TYR A 58 -8.43 -9.41 -1.74
N ALA A 59 -7.95 -9.05 -2.93
CA ALA A 59 -7.51 -7.71 -3.27
C ALA A 59 -8.71 -6.76 -3.41
N LEU A 60 -8.79 -5.78 -2.50
CA LEU A 60 -9.82 -4.72 -2.54
C LEU A 60 -9.43 -3.61 -3.50
N TYR A 61 -8.14 -3.26 -3.52
CA TYR A 61 -7.60 -2.19 -4.35
C TYR A 61 -6.16 -2.50 -4.76
N GLU A 62 -5.94 -2.81 -6.03
CA GLU A 62 -4.61 -3.16 -6.55
C GLU A 62 -4.49 -2.70 -8.02
N LYS A 63 -4.48 -1.38 -8.24
CA LYS A 63 -4.37 -0.80 -9.59
C LYS A 63 -2.92 -0.76 -10.05
N GLN A 64 -2.66 -0.99 -11.34
CA GLN A 64 -1.29 -1.04 -11.90
C GLN A 64 -0.40 0.16 -11.55
N ASN A 65 -0.97 1.36 -11.49
CA ASN A 65 -0.23 2.60 -11.21
C ASN A 65 -0.37 3.09 -9.76
N SER A 66 -1.04 2.34 -8.88
CA SER A 66 -1.19 2.77 -7.49
C SER A 66 0.09 2.56 -6.70
N PHE A 67 0.47 3.55 -5.89
CA PHE A 67 1.61 3.42 -4.99
C PHE A 67 1.37 2.31 -3.95
N PHE A 68 0.17 2.35 -3.33
CA PHE A 68 -0.29 1.35 -2.37
C PHE A 68 -1.37 0.44 -2.96
N GLY A 69 -1.44 -0.78 -2.45
CA GLY A 69 -2.55 -1.71 -2.61
C GLY A 69 -3.14 -2.10 -1.26
N PHE A 70 -4.41 -2.48 -1.25
CA PHE A 70 -5.14 -2.91 -0.07
C PHE A 70 -5.83 -4.25 -0.33
N SER A 71 -5.66 -5.19 0.61
CA SER A 71 -6.29 -6.51 0.56
C SER A 71 -6.86 -6.89 1.92
N LEU A 72 -7.87 -7.76 1.91
CA LEU A 72 -8.31 -8.51 3.09
C LEU A 72 -7.82 -9.95 2.98
N ARG A 73 -7.34 -10.53 4.09
CA ARG A 73 -6.81 -11.88 4.11
C ARG A 73 -7.36 -12.67 5.28
N GLY A 74 -7.99 -13.81 5.00
CA GLY A 74 -8.25 -14.85 5.98
C GLY A 74 -7.02 -15.74 6.13
N ARG A 75 -6.65 -16.12 7.36
CA ARG A 75 -5.55 -17.04 7.64
C ARG A 75 -5.99 -18.12 8.62
N PHE A 76 -5.61 -19.35 8.31
CA PHE A 76 -5.52 -20.44 9.27
C PHE A 76 -4.04 -20.65 9.63
N LEU A 77 -3.73 -20.81 10.91
CA LEU A 77 -2.39 -21.09 11.42
C LEU A 77 -2.48 -22.18 12.47
N GLN A 78 -1.69 -23.23 12.31
CA GLN A 78 -1.47 -24.26 13.31
C GLN A 78 0.00 -24.21 13.74
N GLY A 79 0.23 -24.24 15.05
CA GLY A 79 1.57 -24.13 15.61
C GLY A 79 1.71 -24.85 16.93
N LYS A 80 2.97 -24.98 17.36
CA LYS A 80 3.31 -25.40 18.72
C LYS A 80 4.29 -24.38 19.31
N THR A 81 4.29 -24.19 20.61
CA THR A 81 5.32 -23.43 21.31
C THR A 81 5.74 -24.22 22.54
N THR A 82 7.02 -24.16 22.89
CA THR A 82 7.56 -24.90 24.02
C THR A 82 8.36 -23.95 24.90
N GLY A 83 7.97 -23.83 26.17
CA GLY A 83 8.68 -23.04 27.18
C GLY A 83 9.37 -23.92 28.22
N TYR A 84 10.52 -23.45 28.69
CA TYR A 84 11.29 -24.00 29.80
C TYR A 84 11.79 -22.87 30.70
N ASP A 85 11.35 -22.87 31.95
CA ASP A 85 11.91 -22.01 32.99
C ASP A 85 13.22 -22.62 33.51
N TYR A 86 14.22 -21.76 33.73
CA TYR A 86 15.51 -22.15 34.30
C TYR A 86 15.61 -21.78 35.79
N LEU A 87 14.58 -21.13 36.33
CA LEU A 87 14.46 -20.82 37.76
C LEU A 87 13.61 -21.88 38.45
N THR A 88 14.08 -22.33 39.63
CA THR A 88 13.26 -23.18 40.49
C THR A 88 12.12 -22.38 41.09
N ARG A 89 10.97 -23.03 41.26
CA ARG A 89 9.88 -22.53 42.10
C ARG A 89 9.65 -23.47 43.26
N GLN A 90 9.44 -22.90 44.43
CA GLN A 90 9.11 -23.63 45.64
C GLN A 90 8.02 -22.87 46.42
N GLU A 91 6.89 -22.66 45.74
CA GLU A 91 5.75 -21.91 46.25
C GLU A 91 4.45 -22.71 46.04
N THR A 92 3.32 -22.11 46.38
CA THR A 92 2.00 -22.70 46.08
C THR A 92 1.74 -22.63 44.57
N ILE A 93 1.61 -23.80 43.94
CA ILE A 93 1.33 -23.92 42.50
C ILE A 93 -0.15 -23.62 42.23
N SER A 94 -0.42 -22.74 41.25
CA SER A 94 -1.78 -22.33 40.89
C SER A 94 -2.54 -23.39 40.10
N ASN A 95 -1.84 -24.32 39.45
CA ASN A 95 -2.45 -25.32 38.59
C ASN A 95 -2.97 -26.55 39.38
N ASN A 96 -4.25 -26.87 39.19
CA ASN A 96 -4.93 -27.95 39.90
C ASN A 96 -4.38 -29.36 39.59
N ALA A 97 -3.74 -29.55 38.43
CA ALA A 97 -3.13 -30.83 38.05
C ALA A 97 -1.82 -31.09 38.80
N LEU A 98 -1.15 -30.05 39.31
CA LEU A 98 0.17 -30.15 39.95
C LEU A 98 0.17 -29.77 41.43
N ASN A 99 -0.92 -29.21 41.97
CA ASN A 99 -0.97 -28.69 43.33
C ASN A 99 -1.61 -29.66 44.35
N GLY A 100 -1.83 -30.92 43.97
CA GLY A 100 -2.47 -31.93 44.80
C GLY A 100 -3.99 -31.82 44.90
N SER A 101 -4.65 -30.90 44.18
CA SER A 101 -6.10 -30.72 44.23
C SER A 101 -6.88 -31.79 43.46
N ILE A 102 -6.31 -32.31 42.36
CA ILE A 102 -6.92 -33.38 41.56
C ILE A 102 -6.43 -34.74 42.03
N ASP A 103 -5.11 -34.91 42.14
CA ASP A 103 -4.48 -36.12 42.65
C ASP A 103 -3.49 -35.76 43.77
N THR A 104 -3.76 -36.22 44.98
CA THR A 104 -2.93 -35.93 46.15
C THR A 104 -1.51 -36.51 46.06
N SER A 105 -1.28 -37.49 45.18
CA SER A 105 0.04 -38.07 44.92
C SER A 105 0.92 -37.20 44.01
N ILE A 106 0.32 -36.25 43.29
CA ILE A 106 0.98 -35.29 42.42
C ILE A 106 0.82 -33.89 43.03
N ASN A 107 1.77 -33.53 43.90
CA ASN A 107 1.77 -32.24 44.57
C ASN A 107 3.16 -31.61 44.61
N TYR A 108 3.39 -30.71 43.67
CA TYR A 108 4.58 -29.87 43.59
C TYR A 108 4.51 -28.60 44.46
N SER A 109 3.41 -28.37 45.19
CA SER A 109 3.33 -27.22 46.10
C SER A 109 4.40 -27.34 47.19
N PHE A 110 5.23 -26.31 47.33
CA PHE A 110 6.35 -26.25 48.27
C PHE A 110 7.47 -27.28 48.04
N VAL A 111 7.46 -27.98 46.91
CA VAL A 111 8.55 -28.85 46.44
C VAL A 111 9.24 -28.13 45.26
N PRO A 112 10.58 -28.22 45.10
CA PRO A 112 11.25 -27.64 43.94
C PRO A 112 10.66 -28.18 42.63
N ILE A 113 10.25 -27.27 41.75
CA ILE A 113 9.77 -27.55 40.40
C ILE A 113 10.37 -26.55 39.41
N TYR A 114 10.71 -27.03 38.22
CA TYR A 114 10.99 -26.18 37.06
C TYR A 114 9.80 -26.23 36.12
N LEU A 115 9.21 -25.06 35.86
CA LEU A 115 8.04 -24.97 35.01
C LEU A 115 8.43 -25.18 33.55
N ASN A 116 7.67 -26.01 32.85
CA ASN A 116 7.76 -26.15 31.41
C ASN A 116 6.34 -26.20 30.85
N ASN A 117 6.21 -25.85 29.59
CA ASN A 117 4.94 -25.94 28.89
C ASN A 117 5.15 -26.29 27.43
N LYS A 118 4.15 -26.92 26.85
CA LYS A 118 4.00 -27.14 25.41
C LYS A 118 2.60 -26.75 25.03
N THR A 119 2.50 -25.66 24.28
CA THR A 119 1.24 -25.09 23.87
C THR A 119 0.99 -25.41 22.40
N SER A 120 -0.06 -26.18 22.12
CA SER A 120 -0.54 -26.41 20.76
C SER A 120 -1.62 -25.38 20.44
N LEU A 121 -1.52 -24.70 19.30
CA LEU A 121 -2.45 -23.64 18.91
C LEU A 121 -3.04 -23.86 17.51
N ASN A 122 -4.31 -23.46 17.36
CA ASN A 122 -5.01 -23.32 16.09
C ASN A 122 -5.66 -21.94 16.04
N GLU A 123 -5.19 -21.08 15.13
CA GLU A 123 -5.66 -19.72 14.96
C GLU A 123 -6.40 -19.57 13.62
N PHE A 124 -7.55 -18.90 13.67
CA PHE A 124 -8.24 -18.36 12.50
C PHE A 124 -8.32 -16.85 12.60
N SER A 125 -7.70 -16.12 11.68
CA SER A 125 -7.63 -14.66 11.69
C SER A 125 -8.10 -14.00 10.40
N LEU A 126 -8.62 -12.77 10.54
CA LEU A 126 -8.90 -11.87 9.43
C LEU A 126 -7.96 -10.66 9.53
N GLU A 127 -7.28 -10.34 8.44
CA GLU A 127 -6.16 -9.40 8.40
C GLU A 127 -6.36 -8.38 7.27
N GLY A 128 -6.24 -7.10 7.58
CA GLY A 128 -6.14 -6.03 6.60
C GLY A 128 -4.68 -5.82 6.20
N MET A 129 -4.41 -5.78 4.89
CA MET A 129 -3.05 -5.69 4.35
C MET A 129 -2.85 -4.36 3.61
N LEU A 130 -1.75 -3.67 3.91
CA LEU A 130 -1.22 -2.55 3.14
C LEU A 130 0.00 -3.03 2.34
N LYS A 131 -0.06 -2.89 1.02
CA LYS A 131 0.94 -3.40 0.08
C LYS A 131 1.63 -2.27 -0.66
N TRP A 132 2.94 -2.35 -0.86
CA TRP A 132 3.68 -1.44 -1.74
C TRP A 132 3.55 -1.92 -3.19
N ASN A 133 2.37 -1.67 -3.76
CA ASN A 133 2.01 -2.20 -5.08
C ASN A 133 2.95 -1.70 -6.18
N ARG A 134 3.36 -0.42 -6.18
CA ARG A 134 4.30 0.09 -7.19
C ARG A 134 5.66 -0.60 -7.16
N LEU A 135 6.16 -0.96 -5.97
CA LEU A 135 7.40 -1.73 -5.82
C LEU A 135 7.24 -3.14 -6.44
N TYR A 136 6.09 -3.76 -6.21
CA TYR A 136 5.77 -5.08 -6.75
C TYR A 136 5.59 -5.06 -8.27
N GLN A 137 4.91 -4.06 -8.82
CA GLN A 137 4.71 -3.93 -10.27
C GLN A 137 6.01 -3.65 -11.02
N ASN A 138 6.87 -2.78 -10.48
CA ASN A 138 8.10 -2.37 -11.15
C ASN A 138 9.25 -3.37 -10.99
N HIS A 139 9.35 -4.03 -9.83
CA HIS A 139 10.52 -4.83 -9.46
C HIS A 139 10.19 -6.27 -9.07
N GLY A 140 8.91 -6.66 -9.03
CA GLY A 140 8.50 -7.98 -8.54
C GLY A 140 8.69 -8.16 -7.03
N ILE A 141 8.99 -7.10 -6.29
CA ILE A 141 9.23 -7.13 -4.84
C ILE A 141 7.98 -6.61 -4.12
N LEU A 142 7.33 -7.46 -3.34
CA LEU A 142 6.13 -7.12 -2.58
C LEU A 142 6.49 -6.87 -1.11
N PHE A 143 6.64 -5.62 -0.70
CA PHE A 143 6.65 -5.29 0.72
C PHE A 143 5.23 -5.02 1.22
N TYR A 144 4.88 -5.54 2.39
CA TYR A 144 3.56 -5.35 2.97
C TYR A 144 3.55 -5.40 4.49
N LEU A 145 2.60 -4.66 5.06
CA LEU A 145 2.26 -4.67 6.48
C LEU A 145 0.83 -5.21 6.61
N TYR A 146 0.56 -5.92 7.69
CA TYR A 146 -0.79 -6.40 7.97
C TYR A 146 -1.13 -6.28 9.45
N ILE A 147 -2.38 -5.95 9.71
CA ILE A 147 -2.96 -5.86 11.05
C ILE A 147 -4.32 -6.56 11.02
N GLY A 148 -4.65 -7.27 12.08
CA GLY A 148 -5.89 -8.02 12.14
C GLY A 148 -6.09 -8.67 13.49
N GLY A 149 -6.98 -9.64 13.50
CA GLY A 149 -7.21 -10.46 14.68
C GLY A 149 -8.20 -11.56 14.38
N GLY A 150 -8.33 -12.47 15.32
CA GLY A 150 -9.23 -13.60 15.19
C GLY A 150 -9.32 -14.39 16.47
N PHE A 151 -9.54 -15.69 16.35
CA PHE A 151 -9.67 -16.56 17.50
C PHE A 151 -8.59 -17.64 17.46
N THR A 152 -7.94 -17.83 18.60
CA THR A 152 -6.96 -18.88 18.81
C THR A 152 -7.52 -19.86 19.81
N SER A 153 -7.64 -21.12 19.39
CA SER A 153 -7.84 -22.25 20.29
C SER A 153 -6.48 -22.81 20.66
N TYR A 154 -6.20 -22.92 21.96
CA TYR A 154 -4.92 -23.45 22.43
C TYR A 154 -5.12 -24.55 23.48
N LYS A 155 -4.12 -25.43 23.59
CA LYS A 155 -4.02 -26.47 24.61
C LYS A 155 -2.62 -26.41 25.20
N VAL A 156 -2.50 -26.38 26.52
CA VAL A 156 -1.21 -26.33 27.22
C VAL A 156 -0.98 -27.65 27.96
N GLU A 157 0.18 -28.23 27.76
CA GLU A 157 0.64 -29.46 28.41
C GLU A 157 1.96 -29.21 29.13
N THR A 158 2.26 -29.97 30.18
CA THR A 158 3.50 -29.91 30.96
C THR A 158 4.08 -31.30 31.10
N ASP A 159 5.39 -31.37 31.29
CA ASP A 159 6.15 -32.60 31.48
C ASP A 159 6.72 -32.57 32.91
N GLN A 160 5.99 -33.21 33.82
CA GLN A 160 6.28 -33.20 35.26
C GLN A 160 6.22 -34.59 35.90
N LEU A 161 5.79 -35.61 35.16
CA LEU A 161 5.72 -36.99 35.62
C LEU A 161 6.66 -37.87 34.79
N ASP A 162 7.28 -38.84 35.45
CA ASP A 162 8.03 -39.87 34.76
C ASP A 162 7.11 -40.89 34.07
N PHE A 163 7.71 -41.83 33.35
CA PHE A 163 7.00 -42.90 32.64
C PHE A 163 6.06 -43.74 33.53
N ASP A 164 6.36 -43.86 34.82
CA ASP A 164 5.56 -44.61 35.79
C ASP A 164 4.47 -43.74 36.46
N GLY A 165 4.35 -42.46 36.07
CA GLY A 165 3.40 -41.49 36.60
C GLY A 165 3.82 -40.85 37.93
N SER A 166 5.10 -40.97 38.31
CA SER A 166 5.64 -40.40 39.55
C SER A 166 6.27 -39.02 39.32
N MET A 167 6.25 -38.15 40.34
CA MET A 167 6.86 -36.82 40.27
C MET A 167 8.39 -36.89 40.07
N TYR A 168 8.92 -36.13 39.10
CA TYR A 168 10.36 -35.88 39.00
C TYR A 168 10.94 -35.22 40.26
N ASN A 169 12.15 -35.63 40.63
CA ASN A 169 12.90 -35.05 41.74
C ASN A 169 13.90 -34.00 41.23
N TYR A 170 13.49 -32.73 41.26
CA TYR A 170 14.32 -31.59 40.83
C TYR A 170 15.36 -31.13 41.86
N GLY A 171 15.35 -31.67 43.09
CA GLY A 171 16.29 -31.28 44.15
C GLY A 171 17.75 -31.64 43.88
N LEU A 172 18.03 -32.39 42.80
CA LEU A 172 19.36 -32.82 42.38
C LEU A 172 19.98 -31.93 41.29
N ILE A 173 19.25 -30.94 40.78
CA ILE A 173 19.71 -30.03 39.71
C ILE A 173 20.45 -28.83 40.35
N ASN A 174 21.66 -28.53 39.89
CA ASN A 174 22.46 -27.43 40.42
C ASN A 174 22.07 -26.10 39.74
N GLU A 175 21.62 -25.11 40.52
CA GLU A 175 21.36 -23.76 40.02
C GLU A 175 22.67 -23.07 39.61
N GLY A 176 22.76 -22.49 38.39
CA GLY A 176 23.99 -21.73 38.08
C GLY A 176 24.20 -21.14 36.69
N ASN A 177 23.52 -21.55 35.62
CA ASN A 177 23.59 -20.90 34.31
C ASN A 177 22.40 -21.34 33.46
N GLY A 178 21.44 -20.46 33.13
CA GLY A 178 20.15 -20.86 32.55
C GLY A 178 20.18 -21.94 31.45
N VAL A 179 21.14 -21.90 30.53
CA VAL A 179 21.30 -22.92 29.47
C VAL A 179 21.78 -24.29 29.99
N SER A 180 22.65 -24.34 31.01
CA SER A 180 23.08 -25.62 31.61
C SER A 180 21.97 -26.25 32.45
N THR A 181 21.21 -25.42 33.18
CA THR A 181 20.08 -25.88 33.99
C THR A 181 18.96 -26.48 33.11
N VAL A 182 18.56 -25.82 32.00
CA VAL A 182 17.56 -26.38 31.05
C VAL A 182 18.02 -27.69 30.43
N THR A 183 19.33 -27.87 30.20
CA THR A 183 19.87 -29.12 29.67
C THR A 183 19.79 -30.26 30.69
N GLU A 184 20.07 -29.98 31.97
CA GLU A 184 19.94 -30.94 33.07
C GLU A 184 18.46 -31.32 33.30
N ILE A 185 17.55 -30.34 33.25
CA ILE A 185 16.09 -30.57 33.34
C ILE A 185 15.63 -31.51 32.23
N LYS A 186 15.99 -31.21 30.97
CA LYS A 186 15.65 -32.05 29.81
C LYS A 186 16.29 -33.44 29.83
N SER A 187 17.38 -33.62 30.57
CA SER A 187 18.02 -34.93 30.73
C SER A 187 17.34 -35.78 31.80
N LEU A 188 16.65 -35.15 32.75
CA LEU A 188 15.83 -35.80 33.77
C LEU A 188 14.45 -36.18 33.22
N GLN A 189 13.86 -35.30 32.42
CA GLN A 189 12.53 -35.44 31.84
C GLN A 189 12.51 -36.39 30.63
N ASP A 190 11.36 -37.00 30.37
CA ASP A 190 11.16 -37.93 29.25
C ASP A 190 10.59 -37.27 27.98
N GLY A 191 10.17 -35.99 28.07
CA GLY A 191 9.64 -35.22 26.94
C GLY A 191 8.21 -35.60 26.55
N SER A 192 7.48 -36.31 27.40
CA SER A 192 6.16 -36.87 27.06
C SER A 192 5.02 -35.85 27.14
N TYR A 193 5.14 -34.80 27.96
CA TYR A 193 4.11 -33.74 28.13
C TYR A 193 2.72 -34.31 28.42
N GLU A 194 2.68 -35.18 29.40
CA GLU A 194 1.57 -36.05 29.80
C GLU A 194 0.46 -35.33 30.58
N THR A 195 0.75 -34.18 31.17
CA THR A 195 -0.18 -33.48 32.06
C THR A 195 -0.78 -32.23 31.39
N GLU A 196 -2.09 -32.20 31.19
CA GLU A 196 -2.78 -31.04 30.63
C GLU A 196 -3.00 -29.95 31.69
N LEU A 197 -2.49 -28.75 31.43
CA LEU A 197 -2.64 -27.56 32.30
C LEU A 197 -3.97 -26.84 32.03
N SER A 198 -5.10 -27.56 32.11
CA SER A 198 -6.43 -26.97 31.89
C SER A 198 -6.93 -26.23 33.15
N ASN A 199 -7.56 -25.07 32.95
CA ASN A 199 -8.22 -24.33 34.02
C ASN A 199 -9.74 -24.32 33.78
N PRO A 200 -10.56 -24.95 34.66
CA PRO A 200 -12.00 -25.10 34.43
C PRO A 200 -12.76 -23.76 34.42
N ASN A 201 -12.17 -22.68 34.93
CA ASN A 201 -12.78 -21.35 34.98
C ASN A 201 -12.45 -20.48 33.76
N TYR A 202 -11.60 -20.93 32.83
CA TYR A 202 -11.14 -20.14 31.69
C TYR A 202 -11.36 -20.88 30.37
N ASN A 203 -11.69 -20.11 29.32
CA ASN A 203 -11.91 -20.66 27.99
C ASN A 203 -10.58 -20.79 27.23
N THR A 204 -10.37 -21.91 26.54
CA THR A 204 -9.22 -22.16 25.68
C THR A 204 -9.36 -21.54 24.28
N LEU A 205 -10.54 -21.01 23.95
CA LEU A 205 -10.76 -20.18 22.77
C LEU A 205 -10.69 -18.71 23.14
N VAL A 206 -9.69 -18.00 22.63
CA VAL A 206 -9.40 -16.61 22.98
C VAL A 206 -9.34 -15.71 21.75
N PHE A 207 -9.88 -14.50 21.87
CA PHE A 207 -9.66 -13.48 20.87
C PHE A 207 -8.17 -13.09 20.85
N THR A 208 -7.61 -12.99 19.65
CA THR A 208 -6.18 -12.81 19.44
C THR A 208 -5.96 -11.75 18.36
N PRO A 209 -5.72 -10.49 18.76
CA PRO A 209 -5.15 -9.47 17.88
C PRO A 209 -3.80 -9.92 17.32
N ALA A 210 -3.51 -9.51 16.09
CA ALA A 210 -2.23 -9.79 15.46
C ALA A 210 -1.75 -8.65 14.55
N VAL A 211 -0.44 -8.51 14.48
CA VAL A 211 0.25 -7.60 13.57
C VAL A 211 1.40 -8.34 12.91
N GLY A 212 1.74 -7.96 11.69
CA GLY A 212 2.91 -8.52 11.05
C GLY A 212 3.38 -7.76 9.83
N VAL A 213 4.51 -8.23 9.33
CA VAL A 213 5.22 -7.69 8.18
C VAL A 213 5.57 -8.84 7.25
N GLY A 214 5.58 -8.55 5.95
CA GLY A 214 6.01 -9.51 4.96
C GLY A 214 6.81 -8.87 3.83
N LEU A 215 7.71 -9.68 3.27
CA LEU A 215 8.49 -9.39 2.07
C LEU A 215 8.34 -10.54 1.10
N GLY A 216 7.72 -10.27 -0.04
CA GLY A 216 7.50 -11.22 -1.11
C GLY A 216 8.32 -10.92 -2.36
N PHE A 217 8.57 -11.95 -3.14
CA PHE A 217 9.30 -11.92 -4.40
C PHE A 217 8.53 -12.74 -5.43
N ARG A 218 8.24 -12.13 -6.58
CA ARG A 218 7.61 -12.81 -7.70
C ARG A 218 8.58 -13.83 -8.30
N ILE A 219 8.17 -15.10 -8.33
CA ILE A 219 8.94 -16.15 -9.03
C ILE A 219 8.53 -16.14 -10.50
N VAL A 220 7.23 -16.21 -10.77
CA VAL A 220 6.60 -16.12 -12.09
C VAL A 220 5.27 -15.39 -11.97
N PRO A 221 4.68 -14.86 -13.07
CA PRO A 221 3.34 -14.29 -13.01
C PRO A 221 2.34 -15.26 -12.36
N GLY A 222 1.70 -14.82 -11.28
CA GLY A 222 0.73 -15.61 -10.51
C GLY A 222 1.31 -16.49 -9.40
N LEU A 223 2.64 -16.54 -9.21
CA LEU A 223 3.29 -17.24 -8.10
C LEU A 223 4.34 -16.35 -7.42
N ASP A 224 4.11 -16.05 -6.15
CA ASP A 224 5.04 -15.30 -5.31
C ASP A 224 5.59 -16.19 -4.18
N PHE A 225 6.85 -15.97 -3.82
CA PHE A 225 7.43 -16.44 -2.57
C PHE A 225 7.33 -15.34 -1.52
N ALA A 226 7.09 -15.66 -0.26
CA ALA A 226 6.95 -14.68 0.82
C ALA A 226 7.70 -15.09 2.08
N LEU A 227 8.39 -14.13 2.68
CA LEU A 227 8.94 -14.17 4.03
C LEU A 227 8.02 -13.33 4.93
N GLU A 228 7.43 -13.93 5.96
CA GLU A 228 6.50 -13.23 6.86
C GLU A 228 6.90 -13.40 8.31
N HIS A 229 6.70 -12.34 9.10
CA HIS A 229 6.74 -12.42 10.56
C HIS A 229 5.43 -11.87 11.13
N LYS A 230 4.79 -12.68 11.97
CA LYS A 230 3.51 -12.39 12.65
C LYS A 230 3.73 -12.43 14.16
N ILE A 231 3.15 -11.45 14.85
CA ILE A 231 3.07 -11.35 16.31
C ILE A 231 1.59 -11.43 16.67
N SER A 232 1.22 -12.40 17.49
CA SER A 232 -0.13 -12.66 17.95
C SER A 232 -0.21 -12.47 19.46
N LEU A 233 -1.23 -11.74 19.92
CA LEU A 233 -1.38 -11.28 21.30
C LEU A 233 -2.64 -11.91 21.91
N PRO A 234 -2.62 -13.21 22.24
CA PRO A 234 -3.79 -13.88 22.78
C PRO A 234 -4.25 -13.17 24.06
N GLN A 235 -5.55 -12.86 24.16
CA GLN A 235 -6.10 -12.12 25.31
C GLN A 235 -6.29 -13.04 26.52
N THR A 236 -5.22 -13.71 26.93
CA THR A 236 -5.15 -14.62 28.07
C THR A 236 -3.74 -14.62 28.64
N ASP A 237 -3.66 -14.89 29.93
CA ASP A 237 -2.42 -15.06 30.69
C ASP A 237 -2.08 -16.54 30.88
N LEU A 238 -2.97 -17.43 30.44
CA LEU A 238 -2.83 -18.89 30.60
C LEU A 238 -2.20 -19.55 29.37
N PHE A 239 -1.61 -18.79 28.43
CA PHE A 239 -1.12 -19.37 27.18
C PHE A 239 0.11 -20.26 27.41
N ASP A 240 0.87 -19.98 28.47
CA ASP A 240 1.94 -20.85 28.98
C ASP A 240 1.50 -21.78 30.14
N GLY A 241 0.22 -21.71 30.53
CA GLY A 241 -0.38 -22.54 31.58
C GLY A 241 -0.20 -22.01 33.01
N GLN A 242 0.40 -20.83 33.19
CA GLN A 242 0.56 -20.17 34.49
C GLN A 242 -0.33 -18.94 34.63
N LEU A 243 -0.56 -18.48 35.86
CA LEU A 243 -1.23 -17.20 36.11
C LEU A 243 -0.21 -16.26 36.75
N HIS A 244 0.00 -15.11 36.14
CA HIS A 244 0.85 -14.08 36.67
C HIS A 244 0.20 -13.41 37.89
N LYS A 245 0.74 -13.65 39.08
CA LYS A 245 0.28 -13.00 40.32
C LYS A 245 0.90 -11.61 40.48
N THR A 246 0.40 -10.58 39.78
CA THR A 246 0.56 -9.18 40.25
C THR A 246 -0.60 -8.26 39.83
N ASN A 247 -0.87 -7.23 40.64
CA ASN A 247 -1.91 -6.19 40.47
C ASN A 247 -1.63 -5.23 39.27
N ALA A 248 -1.13 -5.73 38.14
CA ALA A 248 -0.86 -4.93 36.95
C ALA A 248 -2.12 -4.82 36.07
N PRO A 249 -2.39 -3.66 35.45
CA PRO A 249 -3.55 -3.49 34.57
C PRO A 249 -3.39 -4.37 33.32
N SER A 250 -4.37 -5.24 33.16
CA SER A 250 -4.67 -6.23 32.10
C SER A 250 -4.42 -5.81 30.63
N PHE A 251 -3.19 -5.49 30.24
CA PHE A 251 -2.80 -5.48 28.83
C PHE A 251 -1.56 -6.35 28.59
N ILE A 252 -1.84 -7.57 28.10
CA ILE A 252 -0.98 -8.49 27.34
C ILE A 252 0.31 -8.95 28.05
N GLN A 253 0.29 -10.17 28.59
CA GLN A 253 1.47 -10.83 29.15
C GLN A 253 2.02 -11.93 28.21
N ASP A 254 1.15 -12.74 27.62
CA ASP A 254 1.57 -13.78 26.68
C ASP A 254 1.45 -13.36 25.22
N ILE A 255 2.55 -13.53 24.48
CA ILE A 255 2.63 -13.26 23.04
C ILE A 255 3.22 -14.48 22.36
N TYR A 256 2.69 -14.87 21.21
CA TYR A 256 3.38 -15.84 20.35
C TYR A 256 3.70 -15.25 18.98
N HIS A 257 4.78 -15.78 18.41
CA HIS A 257 5.38 -15.31 17.18
C HIS A 257 5.34 -16.42 16.15
N TYR A 258 5.22 -16.04 14.88
CA TYR A 258 5.31 -16.95 13.76
C TYR A 258 6.12 -16.31 12.63
N THR A 259 7.31 -16.85 12.37
CA THR A 259 8.12 -16.49 11.20
C THR A 259 8.01 -17.59 10.16
N SER A 260 7.57 -17.26 8.95
CA SER A 260 7.26 -18.25 7.94
C SER A 260 7.80 -17.93 6.55
N LEU A 261 8.02 -18.99 5.79
CA LEU A 261 8.21 -18.99 4.35
C LEU A 261 6.90 -19.45 3.71
N GLY A 262 6.44 -18.74 2.70
CA GLY A 262 5.18 -19.04 2.03
C GLY A 262 5.27 -18.98 0.51
N LEU A 263 4.38 -19.71 -0.13
CA LEU A 263 4.07 -19.61 -1.56
C LEU A 263 2.67 -19.05 -1.70
N ILE A 264 2.50 -18.05 -2.56
CA ILE A 264 1.24 -17.36 -2.81
C ILE A 264 0.88 -17.52 -4.29
N PHE A 265 -0.24 -18.19 -4.55
CA PHE A 265 -0.79 -18.47 -5.86
C PHE A 265 -1.94 -17.51 -6.16
N SER A 266 -1.85 -16.76 -7.24
CA SER A 266 -2.95 -15.91 -7.69
C SER A 266 -3.95 -16.74 -8.50
N ILE A 267 -5.22 -16.74 -8.08
CA ILE A 267 -6.29 -17.51 -8.74
C ILE A 267 -6.82 -16.68 -9.90
N VAL A 268 -6.41 -17.05 -11.12
CA VAL A 268 -7.01 -16.54 -12.36
C VAL A 268 -8.43 -17.10 -12.45
N HIS A 269 -9.46 -16.26 -12.51
CA HIS A 269 -10.76 -16.73 -13.00
C HIS A 269 -10.62 -16.96 -14.51
N PRO A 270 -11.02 -18.12 -15.06
CA PRO A 270 -11.34 -18.21 -16.47
C PRO A 270 -12.63 -17.40 -16.64
N THR A 271 -12.50 -16.09 -16.75
CA THR A 271 -13.46 -15.35 -17.57
C THR A 271 -13.36 -15.95 -18.95
N ASP A 272 -14.51 -16.23 -19.58
CA ASP A 272 -14.54 -16.36 -21.03
C ASP A 272 -13.63 -15.26 -21.59
N PRO A 273 -12.80 -15.56 -22.61
CA PRO A 273 -12.25 -14.46 -23.37
C PRO A 273 -13.48 -13.73 -23.91
N GLU A 274 -13.90 -12.64 -23.25
CA GLU A 274 -14.26 -11.47 -24.02
C GLU A 274 -13.10 -11.37 -24.99
N THR A 275 -13.41 -11.66 -26.25
CA THR A 275 -12.53 -11.43 -27.36
C THR A 275 -12.03 -10.01 -27.16
N TYR A 276 -10.83 -9.91 -26.61
CA TYR A 276 -9.97 -8.80 -26.83
C TYR A 276 -9.69 -8.87 -28.32
N VAL A 277 -10.62 -8.30 -29.09
CA VAL A 277 -10.27 -7.66 -30.33
C VAL A 277 -9.37 -6.54 -29.84
N PRO A 278 -8.04 -6.61 -30.04
CA PRO A 278 -7.24 -5.41 -29.88
C PRO A 278 -7.97 -4.31 -30.63
N PRO A 279 -8.01 -3.05 -30.15
CA PRO A 279 -8.34 -1.97 -31.04
C PRO A 279 -7.46 -2.21 -32.27
N VAL A 280 -8.10 -2.48 -33.41
CA VAL A 280 -7.40 -2.33 -34.68
C VAL A 280 -7.04 -0.87 -34.64
N GLU A 281 -5.82 -0.58 -34.24
CA GLU A 281 -5.21 0.70 -34.53
C GLU A 281 -5.50 0.90 -36.01
N PRO A 282 -6.18 1.99 -36.41
CA PRO A 282 -6.12 2.36 -37.80
C PRO A 282 -4.64 2.35 -38.16
N ILE A 283 -4.31 1.54 -39.17
CA ILE A 283 -3.04 1.58 -39.87
C ILE A 283 -2.98 2.95 -40.54
N THR A 284 -2.82 4.00 -39.74
CA THR A 284 -2.23 5.24 -40.20
C THR A 284 -0.78 4.89 -40.54
N PRO A 285 -0.32 5.25 -41.74
CA PRO A 285 1.03 4.94 -42.18
C PRO A 285 2.02 5.39 -41.11
N ILE A 286 3.00 4.53 -40.84
CA ILE A 286 4.15 4.85 -40.00
C ILE A 286 4.91 5.96 -40.72
N THR A 287 4.52 7.22 -40.48
CA THR A 287 5.49 8.29 -40.46
C THR A 287 6.22 8.15 -39.14
N THR A 288 7.43 7.59 -39.22
CA THR A 288 8.47 7.87 -38.24
C THR A 288 8.66 9.38 -38.17
N ASN A 289 7.85 10.05 -37.36
CA ASN A 289 8.30 11.27 -36.72
C ASN A 289 9.33 10.81 -35.71
N THR A 290 10.57 10.75 -36.20
CA THR A 290 11.76 10.98 -35.40
C THR A 290 11.43 12.18 -34.52
N ALA A 291 10.99 11.94 -33.28
CA ALA A 291 10.89 12.98 -32.29
C ALA A 291 12.29 13.54 -32.19
N THR A 292 12.51 14.71 -32.81
CA THR A 292 13.76 15.44 -32.74
C THR A 292 14.10 15.52 -31.27
N PRO A 293 15.21 14.90 -30.81
CA PRO A 293 15.49 14.84 -29.39
C PRO A 293 15.58 16.27 -28.88
N THR A 294 14.73 16.62 -27.92
CA THR A 294 14.70 17.97 -27.38
C THR A 294 15.91 18.17 -26.48
N LYS A 295 16.54 19.34 -26.58
CA LYS A 295 17.73 19.65 -25.79
C LYS A 295 17.40 19.50 -24.29
N PRO A 296 18.25 18.81 -23.50
CA PRO A 296 18.13 18.81 -22.04
C PRO A 296 18.08 20.24 -21.49
N ILE A 297 17.34 20.46 -20.40
CA ILE A 297 17.29 21.76 -19.71
C ILE A 297 17.53 21.55 -18.23
N ILE A 298 18.59 22.15 -17.69
CA ILE A 298 18.93 22.06 -16.26
C ILE A 298 18.63 23.38 -15.55
N THR A 299 17.72 23.35 -14.58
CA THR A 299 17.36 24.48 -13.70
C THR A 299 17.70 24.17 -12.25
N ILE A 300 18.65 24.89 -11.65
CA ILE A 300 18.97 24.73 -10.21
C ILE A 300 17.85 25.34 -9.39
N THR A 301 17.33 24.58 -8.43
CA THR A 301 16.24 24.99 -7.53
C THR A 301 16.71 25.18 -6.09
N ASN A 302 17.80 24.50 -5.71
CA ASN A 302 18.48 24.70 -4.44
C ASN A 302 19.98 24.38 -4.59
N PRO A 303 20.89 25.15 -3.99
CA PRO A 303 20.64 26.34 -3.17
C PRO A 303 20.26 27.58 -3.98
N ILE A 304 19.54 28.51 -3.35
CA ILE A 304 19.14 29.79 -3.93
C ILE A 304 20.25 30.86 -3.74
N THR A 305 21.11 30.67 -2.73
CA THR A 305 22.28 31.51 -2.47
C THR A 305 23.58 30.78 -2.78
N ASN A 306 24.58 31.53 -3.24
CA ASN A 306 25.91 31.06 -3.61
C ASN A 306 26.92 31.03 -2.44
N SER A 307 26.53 31.55 -1.27
CA SER A 307 27.28 31.43 -0.02
C SER A 307 26.34 31.04 1.12
N PHE A 308 26.84 30.20 2.01
CA PHE A 308 26.12 29.85 3.24
C PHE A 308 27.10 29.42 4.32
N ASN A 309 26.71 29.64 5.58
CA ASN A 309 27.47 29.22 6.75
C ASN A 309 26.80 27.96 7.28
N SER A 310 27.49 26.82 7.26
CA SER A 310 26.95 25.53 7.71
C SER A 310 27.98 24.80 8.57
N PRO A 311 27.61 24.32 9.77
CA PRO A 311 28.50 23.46 10.55
C PRO A 311 28.78 22.18 9.74
N ASN A 312 30.06 21.87 9.54
CA ASN A 312 30.55 20.75 8.72
C ASN A 312 30.31 20.90 7.21
N CYS A 313 29.98 22.10 6.72
CA CYS A 313 29.94 22.40 5.28
C CYS A 313 29.08 21.44 4.43
N LYS A 314 27.99 20.88 4.97
CA LYS A 314 27.11 19.94 4.25
C LYS A 314 25.95 20.68 3.57
N VAL A 315 25.63 20.32 2.32
CA VAL A 315 24.56 20.95 1.53
C VAL A 315 23.76 19.97 0.69
N GLU A 316 22.47 20.26 0.52
CA GLU A 316 21.58 19.57 -0.40
C GLU A 316 21.42 20.37 -1.70
N ILE A 317 21.81 19.77 -2.83
CA ILE A 317 21.68 20.34 -4.18
C ILE A 317 20.42 19.76 -4.81
N LYS A 318 19.53 20.63 -5.31
CA LYS A 318 18.30 20.26 -6.03
C LYS A 318 18.25 20.94 -7.39
N ALA A 319 17.92 20.19 -8.42
CA ALA A 319 17.72 20.72 -9.77
C ALA A 319 16.51 20.07 -10.45
N LYS A 320 15.90 20.80 -11.38
CA LYS A 320 14.93 20.31 -12.35
C LYS A 320 15.68 20.06 -13.67
N ILE A 321 15.74 18.81 -14.13
CA ILE A 321 16.37 18.40 -15.39
C ILE A 321 15.28 17.85 -16.31
N GLU A 322 14.95 18.59 -17.36
CA GLU A 322 13.90 18.28 -18.33
C GLU A 322 14.48 17.66 -19.60
N ASN A 323 13.66 16.95 -20.37
CA ASN A 323 14.04 16.25 -21.60
C ASN A 323 15.13 15.17 -21.41
N VAL A 324 15.17 14.52 -20.24
CA VAL A 324 16.10 13.43 -19.91
C VAL A 324 15.31 12.36 -19.15
N THR A 325 15.39 11.11 -19.60
CA THR A 325 14.56 9.99 -19.07
C THR A 325 15.27 9.14 -18.03
N ASP A 326 16.60 9.02 -18.12
CA ASP A 326 17.38 8.05 -17.35
C ASP A 326 18.55 8.69 -16.60
N GLN A 327 18.81 8.22 -15.38
CA GLN A 327 19.92 8.70 -14.54
C GLN A 327 21.30 8.42 -15.14
N SER A 328 21.43 7.38 -15.98
CA SER A 328 22.66 7.08 -16.73
C SER A 328 23.06 8.18 -17.71
N ASN A 329 22.11 9.04 -18.10
CA ASN A 329 22.36 10.19 -18.98
C ASN A 329 22.76 11.46 -18.20
N ILE A 330 22.98 11.37 -16.89
CA ILE A 330 23.40 12.50 -16.04
C ILE A 330 24.78 12.22 -15.45
N GLU A 331 25.70 13.16 -15.63
CA GLU A 331 26.99 13.19 -14.93
C GLU A 331 27.01 14.38 -13.97
N PHE A 332 27.39 14.13 -12.72
CA PHE A 332 27.49 15.16 -11.69
C PHE A 332 28.93 15.24 -11.19
N TYR A 333 29.49 16.45 -11.14
CA TYR A 333 30.86 16.70 -10.72
C TYR A 333 30.90 17.64 -9.51
N HIS A 334 31.83 17.35 -8.59
CA HIS A 334 32.17 18.19 -7.44
C HIS A 334 33.68 18.44 -7.45
N ASN A 335 34.08 19.70 -7.52
CA ASN A 335 35.48 20.14 -7.60
C ASN A 335 36.29 19.44 -8.71
N GLY A 336 35.63 19.18 -9.85
CA GLY A 336 36.24 18.51 -11.01
C GLY A 336 36.23 16.98 -10.94
N ASN A 337 35.87 16.38 -9.80
CA ASN A 337 35.75 14.92 -9.65
C ASN A 337 34.32 14.45 -9.94
N ILE A 338 34.19 13.32 -10.62
CA ILE A 338 32.88 12.70 -10.85
C ILE A 338 32.30 12.16 -9.54
N VAL A 339 31.08 12.56 -9.23
CA VAL A 339 30.30 12.03 -8.11
C VAL A 339 29.64 10.75 -8.59
N SER A 340 29.81 9.66 -7.84
CA SER A 340 29.24 8.36 -8.21
C SER A 340 27.70 8.38 -8.18
N SER A 341 27.06 7.61 -9.05
CA SER A 341 25.60 7.58 -9.24
C SER A 341 24.79 7.16 -8.02
N TYR A 342 25.39 6.49 -7.02
CA TYR A 342 24.73 6.19 -5.75
C TYR A 342 24.71 7.36 -4.76
N ASN A 343 25.48 8.43 -5.01
CA ASN A 343 25.53 9.65 -4.18
C ASN A 343 24.59 10.76 -4.68
N TYR A 344 23.82 10.52 -5.74
CA TYR A 344 22.76 11.40 -6.21
C TYR A 344 21.58 10.60 -6.75
N PHE A 345 20.42 11.23 -6.78
CA PHE A 345 19.17 10.64 -7.19
C PHE A 345 18.55 11.45 -8.33
N PHE A 346 18.08 10.76 -9.37
CA PHE A 346 17.30 11.37 -10.44
C PHE A 346 16.01 10.58 -10.73
N SER A 347 14.88 11.27 -10.68
CA SER A 347 13.58 10.78 -11.14
C SER A 347 12.95 11.90 -11.96
N PRO A 348 12.89 11.81 -13.30
CA PRO A 348 12.54 12.92 -14.17
C PRO A 348 11.32 13.73 -13.70
N PRO A 349 11.40 15.07 -13.61
CA PRO A 349 12.56 15.92 -13.88
C PRO A 349 13.40 16.22 -12.63
N ILE A 350 13.23 15.52 -11.51
CA ILE A 350 13.80 15.88 -10.21
C ILE A 350 15.19 15.27 -10.00
N PHE A 351 16.20 16.12 -9.81
CA PHE A 351 17.56 15.75 -9.39
C PHE A 351 17.83 16.20 -7.95
N LYS A 352 18.44 15.32 -7.13
CA LYS A 352 18.86 15.62 -5.75
C LYS A 352 20.22 14.99 -5.42
N SER A 353 21.05 15.72 -4.68
CA SER A 353 22.29 15.19 -4.09
C SER A 353 22.60 15.87 -2.76
N THR A 354 23.22 15.15 -1.82
CA THR A 354 23.73 15.73 -0.57
C THR A 354 25.24 15.54 -0.53
N ILE A 355 25.98 16.64 -0.48
CA ILE A 355 27.45 16.66 -0.60
C ILE A 355 28.05 17.42 0.58
N GLU A 356 29.19 16.92 1.07
CA GLU A 356 30.05 17.62 2.02
C GLU A 356 31.04 18.50 1.26
N LEU A 357 30.98 19.81 1.49
CA LEU A 357 31.80 20.81 0.81
C LEU A 357 33.17 20.93 1.49
N ALA A 358 34.20 21.22 0.69
CA ALA A 358 35.45 21.72 1.24
C ALA A 358 35.25 23.14 1.79
N GLU A 359 36.07 23.56 2.76
CA GLU A 359 36.05 24.95 3.20
C GLU A 359 36.45 25.89 2.06
N GLY A 360 35.73 27.00 1.89
CA GLY A 360 35.89 27.93 0.78
C GLY A 360 35.01 27.59 -0.44
N ASN A 361 35.47 27.97 -1.63
CA ASN A 361 34.68 27.87 -2.86
C ASN A 361 34.69 26.43 -3.43
N ASN A 362 33.50 25.89 -3.70
CA ASN A 362 33.28 24.58 -4.28
C ASN A 362 32.58 24.73 -5.62
N ASN A 363 33.08 24.05 -6.65
CA ASN A 363 32.53 24.12 -8.00
C ASN A 363 31.74 22.85 -8.32
N PHE A 364 30.55 23.03 -8.89
CA PHE A 364 29.65 21.97 -9.29
C PHE A 364 29.37 22.05 -10.78
N LYS A 365 29.25 20.88 -11.41
CA LYS A 365 28.82 20.76 -12.80
C LYS A 365 27.84 19.60 -12.94
N ILE A 366 26.66 19.89 -13.47
CA ILE A 366 25.68 18.87 -13.87
C ILE A 366 25.67 18.84 -15.39
N ILE A 367 25.88 17.67 -15.98
CA ILE A 367 25.78 17.43 -17.42
C ILE A 367 24.62 16.46 -17.65
N ALA A 368 23.69 16.81 -18.51
CA ALA A 368 22.57 15.95 -18.88
C ALA A 368 22.53 15.75 -20.40
N LYS A 369 22.28 14.51 -20.83
CA LYS A 369 22.32 14.09 -22.23
C LYS A 369 20.96 13.54 -22.69
N ASN A 370 20.58 13.83 -23.92
CA ASN A 370 19.43 13.23 -24.59
C ASN A 370 19.78 13.02 -26.07
N GLY A 371 20.19 11.79 -26.41
CA GLY A 371 20.77 11.49 -27.72
C GLY A 371 22.05 12.28 -27.98
N GLN A 372 22.08 13.07 -29.05
CA GLN A 372 23.23 13.94 -29.40
C GLN A 372 23.21 15.28 -28.65
N PHE A 373 22.11 15.64 -27.99
CA PHE A 373 21.98 16.92 -27.31
C PHE A 373 22.48 16.83 -25.86
N THR A 374 23.24 17.83 -25.45
CA THR A 374 23.79 17.94 -24.09
C THR A 374 23.48 19.33 -23.54
N ASP A 375 23.14 19.40 -22.27
CA ASP A 375 23.13 20.64 -21.51
C ASP A 375 24.03 20.49 -20.28
N ALA A 376 24.74 21.56 -19.94
CA ALA A 376 25.64 21.59 -18.80
C ALA A 376 25.36 22.83 -17.97
N LYS A 377 25.24 22.65 -16.65
CA LYS A 377 25.05 23.74 -15.71
C LYS A 377 26.17 23.71 -14.67
N ASP A 378 26.97 24.76 -14.69
CA ASP A 378 27.99 25.03 -13.70
C ASP A 378 27.45 26.02 -12.66
N PHE A 379 27.76 25.79 -11.39
CA PHE A 379 27.54 26.74 -10.32
C PHE A 379 28.56 26.53 -9.19
N SER A 380 28.80 27.56 -8.40
CA SER A 380 29.77 27.51 -7.30
C SER A 380 29.11 27.87 -5.99
N LEU A 381 29.50 27.17 -4.93
CA LEU A 381 29.05 27.40 -3.57
C LEU A 381 30.25 27.68 -2.68
N THR A 382 30.24 28.82 -1.99
CA THR A 382 31.22 29.12 -0.96
C THR A 382 30.71 28.67 0.40
N CYS A 383 31.41 27.71 1.02
CA CYS A 383 31.20 27.37 2.41
C CYS A 383 32.17 28.16 3.29
N ASN A 384 31.65 28.92 4.24
CA ASN A 384 32.46 29.37 5.37
C ASN A 384 32.16 28.43 6.54
N ASN A 385 33.14 27.62 6.92
CA ASN A 385 33.01 26.73 8.06
C ASN A 385 33.01 27.55 9.35
N SER A 386 31.85 28.11 9.71
CA SER A 386 31.66 28.76 11.01
C SER A 386 31.20 27.68 11.99
N THR A 387 32.15 27.00 12.62
CA THR A 387 31.86 26.23 13.83
C THR A 387 31.54 27.22 14.94
N ASN A 388 30.27 27.33 15.26
CA ASN A 388 29.86 28.02 16.48
C ASN A 388 29.97 27.02 17.62
N ILE A 389 30.74 27.37 18.65
CA ILE A 389 30.84 26.58 19.87
C ILE A 389 29.91 27.20 20.92
N PRO A 390 29.13 26.39 21.64
CA PRO A 390 28.49 26.88 22.85
C PRO A 390 29.56 27.11 23.91
N ILE A 391 29.43 28.22 24.63
CA ILE A 391 30.25 28.55 25.78
C ILE A 391 29.36 28.96 26.96
N CYS A 392 29.89 28.78 28.15
CA CYS A 392 29.32 29.34 29.35
C CYS A 392 29.96 30.69 29.62
N HIS A 393 29.20 31.75 29.39
CA HIS A 393 29.66 33.11 29.54
C HIS A 393 29.35 33.66 30.92
N LYS A 394 30.37 34.24 31.57
CA LYS A 394 30.22 34.86 32.89
C LYS A 394 29.87 36.34 32.74
N LEU A 395 28.68 36.72 33.17
CA LEU A 395 28.22 38.11 33.22
C LEU A 395 28.93 38.89 34.35
N ILE A 396 28.93 40.22 34.23
CA ILE A 396 29.61 41.15 35.16
C ILE A 396 29.06 41.04 36.59
N ASP A 397 27.80 40.65 36.74
CA ASP A 397 27.15 40.41 38.03
C ASP A 397 27.53 39.05 38.68
N GLY A 398 28.36 38.25 38.01
CA GLY A 398 28.82 36.95 38.48
C GLY A 398 27.92 35.77 38.08
N SER A 399 26.80 36.01 37.40
CA SER A 399 25.93 34.97 36.85
C SER A 399 26.46 34.39 35.52
N PHE A 400 25.95 33.23 35.13
CA PHE A 400 26.43 32.51 33.94
C PHE A 400 25.29 32.30 32.94
N ILE A 401 25.55 32.56 31.66
CA ILE A 401 24.60 32.36 30.56
C ILE A 401 25.20 31.55 29.42
N ASN A 402 24.34 30.78 28.73
CA ASN A 402 24.72 30.07 27.52
C ASN A 402 24.72 31.01 26.32
N ILE A 403 25.86 31.13 25.64
CA ILE A 403 25.96 31.85 24.37
C ILE A 403 26.71 30.99 23.35
N ASN A 404 26.41 31.18 22.06
CA ASN A 404 27.16 30.57 20.97
C ASN A 404 28.09 31.62 20.37
N ILE A 405 29.38 31.33 20.35
CA ILE A 405 30.41 32.19 19.73
C ILE A 405 31.07 31.44 18.57
N ALA A 406 31.72 32.16 17.66
CA ALA A 406 32.55 31.50 16.67
C ALA A 406 33.76 30.86 17.35
N GLU A 407 34.17 29.65 16.96
CA GLU A 407 35.29 28.94 17.62
C GLU A 407 36.60 29.75 17.63
N LYS A 408 36.82 30.59 16.62
CA LYS A 408 37.95 31.52 16.55
C LYS A 408 37.95 32.59 17.67
N GLU A 409 36.80 32.89 18.27
CA GLU A 409 36.63 33.89 19.33
C GLU A 409 36.87 33.28 20.73
N TRP A 410 37.01 31.95 20.82
CA TRP A 410 37.19 31.21 22.07
C TRP A 410 38.34 31.75 22.92
N THR A 411 39.50 32.04 22.29
CA THR A 411 40.70 32.49 23.02
C THR A 411 40.45 33.79 23.79
N SER A 412 39.62 34.70 23.26
CA SER A 412 39.27 35.95 23.93
C SER A 412 38.27 35.72 25.06
N HIS A 413 37.29 34.83 24.85
CA HIS A 413 36.27 34.52 25.86
C HIS A 413 36.85 33.72 27.04
N ALA A 414 37.71 32.73 26.78
CA ALA A 414 38.40 31.96 27.80
C ALA A 414 39.26 32.84 28.73
N ALA A 415 39.84 33.93 28.20
CA ALA A 415 40.66 34.86 28.97
C ALA A 415 39.87 35.65 30.04
N HIS A 416 38.55 35.77 29.88
CA HIS A 416 37.66 36.47 30.82
C HIS A 416 36.87 35.52 31.75
N GLY A 417 37.23 34.24 31.78
CA GLY A 417 36.67 33.25 32.70
C GLY A 417 35.47 32.47 32.16
N ASP A 418 35.22 32.53 30.85
CA ASP A 418 34.22 31.70 30.17
C ASP A 418 34.74 30.25 30.02
N THR A 419 33.85 29.26 30.02
CA THR A 419 34.20 27.83 29.84
C THR A 419 33.63 27.27 28.55
N LYS A 420 34.35 26.33 27.91
CA LYS A 420 33.93 25.72 26.62
C LYS A 420 32.82 24.70 26.90
N GLY A 421 31.70 24.80 26.18
CA GLY A 421 30.47 24.04 26.43
C GLY A 421 29.40 24.87 27.14
N ASN A 422 28.17 24.35 27.22
CA ASN A 422 27.08 25.00 27.97
C ASN A 422 27.47 25.16 29.44
N CYS A 423 26.92 26.19 30.09
CA CYS A 423 27.02 26.41 31.52
C CYS A 423 26.66 25.15 32.30
N PRO A 424 27.38 24.90 33.41
CA PRO A 424 27.04 23.81 34.30
C PRO A 424 25.58 23.96 34.72
N GLU A 425 24.72 23.09 34.21
CA GLU A 425 23.34 23.01 34.67
C GLU A 425 23.37 22.50 36.12
N ASN A 426 22.49 23.07 36.96
CA ASN A 426 22.29 22.55 38.30
C ASN A 426 22.01 21.06 38.20
N GLN A 427 22.82 20.26 38.90
CA GLN A 427 22.63 18.83 38.97
C GLN A 427 21.55 18.55 40.01
N LEU A 428 20.41 18.03 39.57
CA LEU A 428 19.40 17.49 40.45
C LEU A 428 19.79 16.07 40.82
N THR A 429 19.89 15.80 42.11
CA THR A 429 19.99 14.42 42.59
C THR A 429 18.59 13.83 42.58
N ILE A 430 18.41 12.71 41.89
CA ILE A 430 17.14 12.04 41.75
C ILE A 430 17.27 10.56 42.11
N CYS A 431 16.16 9.97 42.53
CA CYS A 431 16.04 8.54 42.71
C CYS A 431 15.41 7.97 41.45
N HIS A 432 16.23 7.27 40.67
CA HIS A 432 15.89 6.77 39.35
C HIS A 432 15.41 5.32 39.41
N LEU A 433 14.27 5.05 38.77
CA LEU A 433 13.69 3.73 38.60
C LEU A 433 14.32 3.05 37.38
N ILE A 434 15.12 2.00 37.61
CA ILE A 434 15.80 1.28 36.52
C ILE A 434 14.78 0.44 35.74
N PRO A 435 14.58 0.67 34.43
CA PRO A 435 13.64 -0.11 33.64
C PRO A 435 14.07 -1.58 33.54
N GLY A 436 13.17 -2.50 33.87
CA GLY A 436 13.40 -3.95 33.79
C GLY A 436 14.00 -4.61 35.03
N GLY A 437 14.16 -3.88 36.14
CA GLY A 437 14.50 -4.44 37.46
C GLY A 437 13.34 -4.26 38.44
N THR A 438 12.80 -5.34 39.01
CA THR A 438 11.76 -5.27 40.05
C THR A 438 12.22 -4.45 41.25
N GLY A 439 11.68 -3.23 41.40
CA GLY A 439 11.85 -2.38 42.58
C GLY A 439 13.26 -1.82 42.82
N LYS A 440 14.18 -1.92 41.86
CA LYS A 440 15.54 -1.39 42.02
C LYS A 440 15.56 0.10 41.68
N THR A 441 15.86 0.89 42.69
CA THR A 441 16.08 2.32 42.56
C THR A 441 17.56 2.65 42.74
N GLU A 442 18.06 3.60 41.96
CA GLU A 442 19.44 4.06 42.04
C GLU A 442 19.49 5.59 42.13
N THR A 443 20.30 6.11 43.04
CA THR A 443 20.50 7.56 43.15
C THR A 443 21.43 8.01 42.04
N ILE A 444 20.94 8.87 41.14
CA ILE A 444 21.73 9.45 40.06
C ILE A 444 21.64 10.97 40.10
N SER A 445 22.67 11.66 39.62
CA SER A 445 22.62 13.11 39.40
C SER A 445 22.35 13.37 37.93
N ILE A 446 21.29 14.13 37.65
CA ILE A 446 20.91 14.54 36.29
C ILE A 446 20.92 16.07 36.16
N PRO A 447 21.14 16.62 34.96
CA PRO A 447 20.93 18.04 34.71
C PRO A 447 19.46 18.45 34.89
N GLU A 448 19.19 19.62 35.49
CA GLU A 448 17.84 20.15 35.73
C GLU A 448 16.94 20.16 34.48
N SER A 449 17.52 20.41 33.30
CA SER A 449 16.78 20.39 32.02
C SER A 449 16.16 19.02 31.68
N LYS A 450 16.68 17.93 32.25
CA LYS A 450 16.22 16.56 32.03
C LYS A 450 15.16 16.11 33.03
N TRP A 451 14.86 16.93 34.05
CA TRP A 451 13.91 16.58 35.10
C TRP A 451 12.50 16.28 34.58
N ALA A 452 12.00 17.07 33.63
CA ALA A 452 10.64 16.88 33.11
C ALA A 452 10.43 15.47 32.51
N ILE A 453 11.45 14.92 31.86
CA ILE A 453 11.39 13.59 31.25
C ILE A 453 11.48 12.50 32.34
N HIS A 454 12.46 12.61 33.24
CA HIS A 454 12.62 11.67 34.35
C HIS A 454 11.38 11.63 35.27
N LYS A 455 10.80 12.79 35.58
CA LYS A 455 9.53 12.90 36.33
C LYS A 455 8.37 12.19 35.63
N SER A 456 8.29 12.29 34.30
CA SER A 456 7.23 11.62 33.54
C SER A 456 7.34 10.10 33.54
N HIS A 457 8.53 9.56 33.85
CA HIS A 457 8.79 8.12 33.96
C HIS A 457 8.77 7.60 35.41
N GLY A 458 8.36 8.45 36.37
CA GLY A 458 8.15 8.06 37.77
C GLY A 458 9.32 8.33 38.71
N ASP A 459 10.41 8.94 38.24
CA ASP A 459 11.57 9.27 39.09
C ASP A 459 11.23 10.42 40.07
N VAL A 460 11.82 10.39 41.25
CA VAL A 460 11.59 11.38 42.31
C VAL A 460 12.83 12.20 42.61
N LEU A 461 12.64 13.46 43.01
CA LEU A 461 13.72 14.37 43.37
C LEU A 461 14.28 13.99 44.76
N GLY A 462 15.60 13.77 44.88
CA GLY A 462 16.27 13.33 46.12
C GLY A 462 16.99 11.98 46.00
N SER A 463 17.78 11.59 47.01
CA SER A 463 18.48 10.30 47.02
C SER A 463 17.54 9.14 47.40
N CYS A 464 17.74 7.94 46.84
CA CYS A 464 16.88 6.78 47.09
C CYS A 464 16.81 6.28 48.54
N ASN A 465 17.74 6.71 49.40
CA ASN A 465 17.85 6.26 50.80
C ASN A 465 17.89 7.41 51.82
N GLU A 466 17.42 8.61 51.49
CA GLU A 466 17.10 9.59 52.53
C GLU A 466 15.70 9.33 53.07
N LYS A 467 15.62 8.91 54.35
CA LYS A 467 14.34 8.80 55.05
C LYS A 467 13.78 10.20 55.27
N ILE A 468 12.83 10.61 54.44
CA ILE A 468 12.06 11.83 54.69
C ILE A 468 11.01 11.47 55.74
N LEU A 469 11.30 11.77 57.01
CA LEU A 469 10.38 11.45 58.10
C LEU A 469 9.24 12.47 58.14
N ILE A 470 8.01 11.99 57.96
CA ILE A 470 6.78 12.77 58.13
C ILE A 470 6.12 12.41 59.45
N THR A 471 5.50 13.39 60.11
CA THR A 471 4.67 13.14 61.29
C THR A 471 3.24 12.84 60.87
N ILE A 472 2.70 11.74 61.35
CA ILE A 472 1.33 11.30 61.11
C ILE A 472 0.59 11.11 62.44
N CYS A 473 -0.73 11.25 62.41
CA CYS A 473 -1.62 10.89 63.49
C CYS A 473 -2.22 9.52 63.22
N HIS A 474 -1.77 8.51 63.98
CA HIS A 474 -2.28 7.14 63.97
C HIS A 474 -2.93 6.87 65.32
N ASN A 475 -4.22 6.51 65.34
CA ASN A 475 -4.97 6.25 66.57
C ASN A 475 -4.82 7.34 67.65
N ASN A 476 -4.86 8.62 67.24
CA ASN A 476 -4.72 9.78 68.14
C ASN A 476 -3.34 9.92 68.83
N GLN A 477 -2.32 9.22 68.34
CA GLN A 477 -0.93 9.38 68.74
C GLN A 477 -0.07 9.86 67.56
N ALA A 478 0.83 10.82 67.83
CA ALA A 478 1.74 11.33 66.82
C ALA A 478 2.93 10.38 66.64
N LEU A 479 3.11 9.87 65.43
CA LEU A 479 4.19 8.96 65.03
C LEU A 479 4.99 9.56 63.86
N SER A 480 6.31 9.40 63.88
CA SER A 480 7.18 9.76 62.75
C SER A 480 7.48 8.52 61.91
N ILE A 481 7.05 8.54 60.65
CA ILE A 481 7.24 7.46 59.68
C ILE A 481 7.97 7.98 58.45
N ASP A 482 8.55 7.09 57.64
CA ASP A 482 9.13 7.44 56.34
C ASP A 482 8.01 7.83 55.36
N GLU A 483 8.17 8.91 54.59
CA GLU A 483 7.14 9.45 53.70
C GLU A 483 6.68 8.44 52.65
N LYS A 484 7.54 7.51 52.24
CA LYS A 484 7.18 6.43 51.32
C LYS A 484 6.14 5.46 51.90
N ASP A 485 6.11 5.30 53.23
CA ASP A 485 5.17 4.42 53.93
C ASP A 485 3.81 5.11 54.15
N TRP A 486 3.70 6.41 53.82
CA TRP A 486 2.47 7.20 53.93
C TRP A 486 1.29 6.56 53.21
N ALA A 487 1.48 6.03 52.00
CA ALA A 487 0.37 5.46 51.24
C ALA A 487 -0.28 4.26 51.96
N SER A 488 0.54 3.43 52.63
CA SER A 488 0.05 2.31 53.44
C SER A 488 -0.66 2.83 54.70
N HIS A 489 -0.07 3.81 55.39
CA HIS A 489 -0.66 4.39 56.61
C HIS A 489 -1.97 5.17 56.34
N ALA A 490 -2.01 5.93 55.24
CA ALA A 490 -3.21 6.63 54.77
C ALA A 490 -4.33 5.65 54.38
N ALA A 491 -3.98 4.50 53.76
CA ALA A 491 -4.94 3.44 53.47
C ALA A 491 -5.53 2.81 54.75
N HIS A 492 -4.82 2.90 55.88
CA HIS A 492 -5.30 2.50 57.21
C HIS A 492 -5.97 3.63 58.02
N GLY A 493 -6.21 4.80 57.40
CA GLY A 493 -6.97 5.90 57.99
C GLY A 493 -6.15 6.92 58.79
N ASP A 494 -4.81 6.88 58.68
CA ASP A 494 -3.94 7.84 59.34
C ASP A 494 -3.95 9.20 58.63
N THR A 495 -3.71 10.28 59.37
CA THR A 495 -3.72 11.65 58.83
C THR A 495 -2.35 12.31 58.93
N LYS A 496 -1.97 13.10 57.92
CA LYS A 496 -0.65 13.76 57.86
C LYS A 496 -0.67 15.03 58.73
N GLY A 497 0.24 15.13 59.70
CA GLY A 497 0.32 16.22 60.67
C GLY A 497 0.02 15.81 62.12
N ASN A 498 0.07 16.76 63.05
CA ASN A 498 -0.21 16.53 64.47
C ASN A 498 -1.69 16.17 64.68
N CYS A 499 -1.98 15.32 65.66
CA CYS A 499 -3.35 14.90 65.97
C CYS A 499 -4.25 16.11 66.36
N PRO A 500 -5.42 16.27 65.73
CA PRO A 500 -6.36 17.33 66.08
C PRO A 500 -6.90 17.14 67.50
N GLN A 501 -7.01 18.22 68.26
CA GLN A 501 -7.66 18.19 69.58
C GLN A 501 -9.14 17.87 69.38
N VAL A 502 -9.61 16.79 70.00
CA VAL A 502 -10.95 16.26 69.77
C VAL A 502 -11.97 17.09 70.56
N THR A 503 -12.75 17.92 69.87
CA THR A 503 -13.93 18.59 70.43
C THR A 503 -15.08 17.59 70.54
N MET A 504 -15.63 17.43 71.74
CA MET A 504 -16.83 16.62 71.99
C MET A 504 -18.06 17.51 71.95
N ILE A 505 -19.09 17.09 71.21
CA ILE A 505 -20.39 17.78 71.11
C ILE A 505 -21.50 16.92 71.74
N ASN A 506 -22.51 17.57 72.31
CA ASN A 506 -23.69 16.88 72.85
C ASN A 506 -24.79 16.81 71.78
N ILE A 507 -25.37 15.63 71.62
CA ILE A 507 -26.42 15.33 70.66
C ILE A 507 -27.61 14.61 71.33
N CYS A 508 -28.78 14.75 70.72
CA CYS A 508 -29.95 13.95 71.00
C CYS A 508 -30.02 12.81 69.98
N HIS A 509 -29.71 11.60 70.45
CA HIS A 509 -29.51 10.41 69.65
C HIS A 509 -30.79 9.57 69.53
N VAL A 510 -31.07 9.08 68.31
CA VAL A 510 -32.14 8.13 67.99
C VAL A 510 -31.61 6.69 68.13
N PRO A 511 -31.97 5.96 69.19
CA PRO A 511 -31.45 4.61 69.39
C PRO A 511 -32.07 3.62 68.40
N THR A 512 -31.31 2.61 68.01
CA THR A 512 -31.74 1.52 67.12
C THR A 512 -32.80 0.61 67.74
N GLN A 513 -32.97 0.64 69.07
CA GLN A 513 -34.02 -0.06 69.80
C GLN A 513 -34.56 0.83 70.93
N GLY A 514 -35.89 0.86 71.09
CA GLY A 514 -36.59 1.73 72.07
C GLY A 514 -37.41 2.85 71.43
N ASN A 515 -38.26 3.51 72.23
CA ASN A 515 -39.22 4.54 71.77
C ASN A 515 -38.92 5.95 72.30
N GLN A 516 -37.70 6.19 72.78
CA GLN A 516 -37.27 7.48 73.33
C GLN A 516 -35.86 7.80 72.82
N ARG A 517 -35.62 9.06 72.46
CA ARG A 517 -34.29 9.56 72.13
C ARG A 517 -33.48 9.82 73.40
N VAL A 518 -32.17 9.67 73.31
CA VAL A 518 -31.26 9.72 74.46
C VAL A 518 -30.17 10.78 74.26
N ASN A 519 -29.78 11.47 75.33
CA ASN A 519 -28.65 12.40 75.28
C ASN A 519 -27.33 11.64 75.24
N MET A 520 -26.44 12.01 74.32
CA MET A 520 -25.13 11.39 74.12
C MET A 520 -24.08 12.44 73.76
N SER A 521 -22.82 12.21 74.14
CA SER A 521 -21.68 13.04 73.73
C SER A 521 -20.83 12.29 72.72
N ILE A 522 -20.62 12.88 71.55
CA ILE A 522 -19.85 12.28 70.44
C ILE A 522 -18.72 13.22 69.99
N LYS A 523 -17.77 12.72 69.20
CA LYS A 523 -16.74 13.59 68.61
C LYS A 523 -17.39 14.46 67.52
N GLU A 524 -16.98 15.72 67.40
CA GLU A 524 -17.52 16.63 66.38
C GLU A 524 -17.37 16.09 64.95
N SER A 525 -16.30 15.34 64.68
CA SER A 525 -16.08 14.64 63.40
C SER A 525 -17.10 13.53 63.11
N GLU A 526 -17.74 12.97 64.13
CA GLU A 526 -18.76 11.91 64.01
C GLU A 526 -20.16 12.49 63.76
N TRP A 527 -20.31 13.82 63.87
CA TRP A 527 -21.59 14.52 63.73
C TRP A 527 -22.31 14.20 62.42
N VAL A 528 -21.60 14.19 61.29
CA VAL A 528 -22.21 14.02 59.96
C VAL A 528 -22.91 12.67 59.83
N THR A 529 -22.33 11.61 60.42
CA THR A 529 -22.91 10.25 60.40
C THR A 529 -24.13 10.17 61.32
N HIS A 530 -24.05 10.77 62.51
CA HIS A 530 -25.17 10.81 63.46
C HIS A 530 -26.33 11.67 62.94
N GLN A 531 -26.04 12.81 62.29
CA GLN A 531 -27.02 13.67 61.65
C GLN A 531 -27.77 12.94 60.52
N ALA A 532 -27.07 12.11 59.73
CA ALA A 532 -27.67 11.33 58.67
C ALA A 532 -28.67 10.28 59.20
N HIS A 533 -28.51 9.83 60.45
CA HIS A 533 -29.41 8.87 61.11
C HIS A 533 -30.54 9.56 61.92
N GLY A 534 -30.68 10.88 61.80
CA GLY A 534 -31.77 11.64 62.41
C GLY A 534 -31.47 12.20 63.80
N ASP A 535 -30.20 12.16 64.24
CA ASP A 535 -29.77 12.78 65.50
C ASP A 535 -29.70 14.31 65.34
N VAL A 536 -29.98 15.03 66.42
CA VAL A 536 -29.97 16.50 66.42
C VAL A 536 -28.96 17.05 67.44
N LEU A 537 -28.30 18.16 67.11
CA LEU A 537 -27.36 18.85 68.01
C LEU A 537 -28.11 19.42 69.23
N GLY A 538 -27.60 19.18 70.43
CA GLY A 538 -28.22 19.62 71.70
C GLY A 538 -28.91 18.49 72.48
N THR A 539 -29.69 18.85 73.51
CA THR A 539 -30.37 17.89 74.40
C THR A 539 -31.76 17.51 73.90
N CYS A 540 -32.18 16.27 74.13
CA CYS A 540 -33.49 15.74 73.76
C CYS A 540 -34.66 16.48 74.45
N PRO A 541 -35.82 16.58 73.78
CA PRO A 541 -37.02 17.18 74.35
C PRO A 541 -37.53 16.35 75.55
N PRO A 542 -38.06 17.00 76.60
CA PRO A 542 -38.47 16.32 77.84
C PRO A 542 -39.70 15.40 77.67
N THR A 543 -40.49 15.59 76.62
CA THR A 543 -41.61 14.73 76.23
C THR A 543 -41.55 14.46 74.73
N GLU A 544 -41.64 13.19 74.35
CA GLU A 544 -41.52 12.77 72.95
C GLU A 544 -42.79 13.14 72.14
N PRO A 545 -42.65 13.89 71.03
CA PRO A 545 -43.76 14.15 70.12
C PRO A 545 -44.17 12.85 69.42
N THR A 546 -45.48 12.60 69.36
CA THR A 546 -46.06 11.42 68.72
C THR A 546 -46.94 11.81 67.54
N ILE A 547 -47.01 10.93 66.55
CA ILE A 547 -47.87 11.05 65.37
C ILE A 547 -48.77 9.82 65.27
N THR A 548 -49.99 10.01 64.77
CA THR A 548 -50.87 8.90 64.41
C THR A 548 -50.66 8.53 62.95
N ILE A 549 -50.50 7.23 62.70
CA ILE A 549 -50.27 6.65 61.38
C ILE A 549 -51.31 5.58 61.09
N CYS A 550 -51.52 5.31 59.81
CA CYS A 550 -52.26 4.16 59.34
C CYS A 550 -51.28 3.02 59.04
N HIS A 551 -51.32 2.00 59.89
CA HIS A 551 -50.42 0.86 59.81
C HIS A 551 -51.06 -0.28 59.01
N ASN A 552 -50.34 -0.82 58.03
CA ASN A 552 -50.73 -2.01 57.27
C ASN A 552 -50.22 -3.25 58.00
N ASN A 553 -51.13 -3.97 58.66
CA ASN A 553 -50.77 -5.22 59.31
C ASN A 553 -50.38 -6.29 58.27
N PRO A 554 -49.52 -7.27 58.62
CA PRO A 554 -49.06 -8.33 57.69
C PRO A 554 -50.19 -9.17 57.08
N ASN A 555 -51.36 -9.19 57.72
CA ASN A 555 -52.57 -9.86 57.27
C ASN A 555 -53.44 -9.01 56.31
N GLY A 556 -52.95 -7.84 55.89
CA GLY A 556 -53.60 -6.97 54.89
C GLY A 556 -54.64 -6.00 55.46
N THR A 557 -54.86 -5.99 56.77
CA THR A 557 -55.79 -5.05 57.44
C THR A 557 -55.08 -3.76 57.83
N LYS A 558 -55.80 -2.63 57.82
CA LYS A 558 -55.24 -1.32 58.19
C LYS A 558 -55.75 -0.86 59.56
N THR A 559 -54.87 -0.43 60.45
CA THR A 559 -55.22 0.02 61.81
C THR A 559 -54.53 1.32 62.19
N ASN A 560 -55.21 2.16 62.98
CA ASN A 560 -54.63 3.39 63.52
C ASN A 560 -53.62 3.06 64.63
N LEU A 561 -52.39 3.53 64.48
CA LEU A 561 -51.33 3.35 65.47
C LEU A 561 -50.69 4.71 65.80
N THR A 562 -50.47 5.01 67.08
CA THR A 562 -49.75 6.21 67.51
C THR A 562 -48.31 5.85 67.84
N ILE A 563 -47.36 6.47 67.14
CA ILE A 563 -45.93 6.20 67.25
C ILE A 563 -45.15 7.50 67.57
N PRO A 564 -43.95 7.42 68.16
CA PRO A 564 -43.05 8.56 68.23
C PRO A 564 -42.72 9.09 66.83
N GLU A 565 -42.73 10.41 66.64
CA GLU A 565 -42.59 11.05 65.32
C GLU A 565 -41.31 10.64 64.58
N PHE A 566 -40.21 10.48 65.32
CA PHE A 566 -38.92 10.13 64.74
C PHE A 566 -38.89 8.71 64.14
N LYS A 567 -39.83 7.82 64.50
CA LYS A 567 -39.97 6.47 63.94
C LYS A 567 -40.78 6.43 62.64
N TRP A 568 -41.24 7.58 62.16
CA TRP A 568 -42.02 7.66 60.93
C TRP A 568 -41.32 6.99 59.73
N ASN A 569 -40.02 7.22 59.55
CA ASN A 569 -39.32 6.72 58.37
C ASN A 569 -39.27 5.19 58.30
N GLU A 570 -39.15 4.52 59.46
CA GLU A 570 -39.21 3.06 59.55
C GLU A 570 -40.60 2.56 59.10
N HIS A 571 -41.67 3.10 59.67
CA HIS A 571 -43.03 2.74 59.30
C HIS A 571 -43.39 3.09 57.84
N PHE A 572 -42.93 4.24 57.34
CA PHE A 572 -43.12 4.65 55.95
C PHE A 572 -42.47 3.68 54.97
N SER A 573 -41.26 3.21 55.27
CA SER A 573 -40.53 2.25 54.43
C SER A 573 -41.22 0.87 54.34
N HIS A 574 -42.07 0.55 55.32
CA HIS A 574 -42.91 -0.66 55.33
C HIS A 574 -44.32 -0.43 54.74
N GLY A 575 -44.58 0.74 54.15
CA GLY A 575 -45.81 1.03 53.40
C GLY A 575 -46.94 1.67 54.22
N ASP A 576 -46.66 2.15 55.44
CA ASP A 576 -47.62 2.88 56.27
C ASP A 576 -47.78 4.34 55.80
N SER A 577 -48.92 4.97 56.13
CA SER A 577 -49.21 6.36 55.75
C SER A 577 -49.45 7.26 56.98
N LYS A 578 -49.04 8.54 56.93
CA LYS A 578 -49.31 9.51 58.02
C LYS A 578 -50.82 9.81 58.12
N GLY A 579 -51.33 9.95 59.34
CA GLY A 579 -52.75 10.21 59.62
C GLY A 579 -53.52 8.94 59.97
N THR A 580 -54.79 9.09 60.34
CA THR A 580 -55.66 7.94 60.59
C THR A 580 -55.93 7.18 59.30
N CYS A 581 -56.01 5.85 59.37
CA CYS A 581 -56.47 4.98 58.31
C CYS A 581 -57.75 5.50 57.69
N PRO A 582 -57.75 5.72 56.37
CA PRO A 582 -58.96 6.13 55.68
C PRO A 582 -59.95 4.97 55.77
N GLU A 583 -61.10 5.20 56.37
CA GLU A 583 -62.26 4.35 56.10
C GLU A 583 -62.56 4.51 54.60
N VAL A 584 -62.35 3.43 53.87
CA VAL A 584 -62.51 3.45 52.42
C VAL A 584 -64.00 3.52 52.11
N SER A 585 -64.50 4.73 51.88
CA SER A 585 -65.78 4.90 51.19
C SER A 585 -65.59 4.43 49.75
N PHE A 586 -66.47 3.57 49.25
CA PHE A 586 -66.52 3.22 47.83
C PHE A 586 -67.74 3.84 47.17
N ILE A 587 -67.58 4.16 45.89
CA ILE A 587 -68.65 4.74 45.08
C ILE A 587 -69.61 3.62 44.69
N ILE A 588 -70.89 3.87 44.89
CA ILE A 588 -71.98 3.05 44.37
C ILE A 588 -72.76 3.84 43.32
N CYS A 589 -73.30 3.13 42.34
CA CYS A 589 -74.28 3.68 41.43
C CYS A 589 -75.63 3.58 42.10
N HIS A 590 -76.06 4.68 42.70
CA HIS A 590 -77.28 4.78 43.46
C HIS A 590 -78.44 5.19 42.57
N ASN A 591 -79.54 4.44 42.64
CA ASN A 591 -80.74 4.74 41.88
C ASN A 591 -81.72 5.52 42.76
N ASN A 592 -81.82 6.83 42.54
CA ASN A 592 -82.64 7.69 43.38
C ASN A 592 -84.14 7.33 43.22
N PRO A 593 -84.81 6.81 44.26
CA PRO A 593 -86.15 6.25 44.15
C PRO A 593 -87.24 7.30 43.89
N THR A 594 -86.92 8.59 44.01
CA THR A 594 -87.88 9.70 43.81
C THR A 594 -87.79 10.27 42.40
N THR A 595 -86.62 10.20 41.75
CA THR A 595 -86.35 10.82 40.44
C THR A 595 -86.01 9.82 39.34
N GLY A 596 -85.68 8.57 39.68
CA GLY A 596 -85.33 7.50 38.74
C GLY A 596 -83.98 7.69 38.03
N GLN A 597 -83.17 8.66 38.45
CA GLN A 597 -81.84 8.91 37.91
C GLN A 597 -80.77 8.18 38.71
N LYS A 598 -79.75 7.72 37.99
CA LYS A 598 -78.60 7.00 38.55
C LYS A 598 -77.48 8.00 38.85
N GLU A 599 -77.08 8.09 40.11
CA GLU A 599 -76.10 9.07 40.58
C GLU A 599 -74.99 8.38 41.38
N ASN A 600 -73.78 8.93 41.30
CA ASN A 600 -72.65 8.44 42.06
C ASN A 600 -72.68 8.99 43.47
N ILE A 601 -72.82 8.10 44.46
CA ILE A 601 -72.70 8.46 45.88
C ILE A 601 -71.60 7.63 46.53
N SER A 602 -70.91 8.22 47.52
CA SER A 602 -69.86 7.53 48.28
C SER A 602 -70.40 7.06 49.61
N ILE A 603 -70.29 5.76 49.87
CA ILE A 603 -70.72 5.13 51.13
C ILE A 603 -69.59 4.29 51.72
N TYR A 604 -69.61 4.06 53.03
CA TYR A 604 -68.65 3.18 53.70
C TYR A 604 -69.13 1.72 53.68
N GLU A 605 -68.22 0.74 53.77
CA GLU A 605 -68.54 -0.71 53.73
C GLU A 605 -69.57 -1.14 54.78
N SER A 606 -69.59 -0.47 55.93
CA SER A 606 -70.56 -0.67 57.00
C SER A 606 -72.02 -0.38 56.60
N GLY A 607 -72.25 0.44 55.56
CA GLY A 607 -73.59 0.81 55.06
C GLY A 607 -74.05 0.06 53.80
N TRP A 608 -73.21 -0.80 53.20
CA TRP A 608 -73.48 -1.44 51.90
C TRP A 608 -74.72 -2.34 51.91
N ALA A 609 -74.94 -3.08 53.00
CA ALA A 609 -76.03 -4.05 53.08
C ALA A 609 -77.43 -3.42 52.91
N GLN A 610 -77.59 -2.15 53.31
CA GLN A 610 -78.86 -1.43 53.16
C GLN A 610 -79.05 -0.88 51.73
N HIS A 611 -77.99 -0.40 51.09
CA HIS A 611 -78.05 0.10 49.71
C HIS A 611 -78.22 -1.03 48.67
N ALA A 612 -77.56 -2.17 48.87
CA ALA A 612 -77.70 -3.34 48.00
C ALA A 612 -79.15 -3.89 47.97
N ALA A 613 -79.87 -3.76 49.09
CA ALA A 613 -81.25 -4.22 49.21
C ALA A 613 -82.26 -3.38 48.39
N HIS A 614 -81.90 -2.17 47.97
CA HIS A 614 -82.75 -1.25 47.21
C HIS A 614 -82.35 -1.07 45.73
N GLY A 615 -81.46 -1.93 45.22
CA GLY A 615 -81.14 -2.01 43.78
C GLY A 615 -79.94 -1.20 43.32
N ASP A 616 -79.12 -0.72 44.25
CA ASP A 616 -77.86 -0.04 43.98
C ASP A 616 -76.74 -1.04 43.65
N THR A 617 -75.75 -0.63 42.84
CA THR A 617 -74.65 -1.51 42.39
C THR A 617 -73.29 -0.99 42.82
N LYS A 618 -72.36 -1.89 43.17
CA LYS A 618 -70.98 -1.51 43.55
C LYS A 618 -70.25 -0.96 42.32
N GLY A 619 -69.63 0.22 42.45
CA GLY A 619 -68.93 0.92 41.39
C GLY A 619 -69.66 2.18 40.92
N ALA A 620 -68.93 3.13 40.33
CA ALA A 620 -69.50 4.34 39.75
C ALA A 620 -70.49 3.98 38.62
N CYS A 621 -71.59 4.72 38.52
CA CYS A 621 -72.47 4.72 37.37
C CYS A 621 -71.63 4.88 36.10
N PRO A 622 -71.88 4.08 35.04
CA PRO A 622 -71.01 4.04 33.87
C PRO A 622 -70.79 5.44 33.28
N VAL A 623 -69.56 5.95 33.42
CA VAL A 623 -69.07 7.12 32.70
C VAL A 623 -68.10 6.62 31.66
N VAL A 624 -68.33 6.98 30.41
CA VAL A 624 -67.47 6.65 29.27
C VAL A 624 -66.16 7.43 29.41
N GLU A 625 -65.04 6.76 29.71
CA GLU A 625 -63.71 7.38 29.67
C GLU A 625 -63.35 7.78 28.24
N THR A 626 -62.76 8.97 28.07
CA THR A 626 -62.23 9.45 26.80
C THR A 626 -61.04 8.59 26.36
N GLN A 627 -61.24 7.86 25.28
CA GLN A 627 -60.24 7.06 24.61
C GLN A 627 -59.39 7.95 23.70
N LEU A 628 -58.08 7.98 23.89
CA LEU A 628 -57.14 8.66 23.01
C LEU A 628 -56.65 7.69 21.93
N THR A 629 -56.76 8.11 20.68
CA THR A 629 -56.13 7.39 19.56
C THR A 629 -54.69 7.87 19.44
N ILE A 630 -53.73 6.95 19.37
CA ILE A 630 -52.29 7.25 19.27
C ILE A 630 -51.62 6.44 18.15
N CYS A 631 -50.50 6.94 17.64
CA CYS A 631 -49.61 6.24 16.72
C CYS A 631 -48.44 5.66 17.50
N HIS A 632 -48.37 4.33 17.56
CA HIS A 632 -47.47 3.56 18.41
C HIS A 632 -46.28 2.97 17.63
N HIS A 633 -45.06 3.17 18.12
CA HIS A 633 -43.83 2.56 17.59
C HIS A 633 -43.59 1.17 18.18
N VAL A 634 -43.51 0.14 17.33
CA VAL A 634 -43.37 -1.25 17.78
C VAL A 634 -41.92 -1.52 18.24
N PRO A 635 -41.68 -1.90 19.51
CA PRO A 635 -40.34 -2.17 20.02
C PRO A 635 -39.67 -3.32 19.26
N GLY A 636 -38.43 -3.11 18.79
CA GLY A 636 -37.66 -4.13 18.08
C GLY A 636 -37.86 -4.20 16.56
N GLN A 637 -38.71 -3.36 15.95
CA GLN A 637 -38.84 -3.25 14.49
C GLN A 637 -38.65 -1.81 14.02
N LEU A 638 -37.45 -1.51 13.52
CA LEU A 638 -37.05 -0.16 13.08
C LEU A 638 -37.98 0.35 11.95
N GLY A 639 -38.73 1.42 12.22
CA GLY A 639 -39.55 2.12 11.22
C GLY A 639 -41.01 1.66 11.05
N LYS A 640 -41.52 0.73 11.88
CA LYS A 640 -42.95 0.35 11.83
C LYS A 640 -43.77 1.03 12.93
N THR A 641 -44.88 1.64 12.51
CA THR A 641 -45.88 2.25 13.39
C THR A 641 -47.25 1.61 13.22
N GLN A 642 -48.06 1.60 14.28
CA GLN A 642 -49.43 1.11 14.26
C GLN A 642 -50.38 2.03 15.06
N THR A 643 -51.59 2.25 14.55
CA THR A 643 -52.62 3.03 15.26
C THR A 643 -53.29 2.17 16.33
N ILE A 644 -53.26 2.61 17.58
CA ILE A 644 -53.94 1.95 18.71
C ILE A 644 -54.75 2.97 19.51
N THR A 645 -55.75 2.50 20.26
CA THR A 645 -56.54 3.34 21.15
C THR A 645 -56.19 2.99 22.60
N ILE A 646 -55.89 4.02 23.39
CA ILE A 646 -55.52 3.89 24.80
C ILE A 646 -56.40 4.79 25.68
N PRO A 647 -56.63 4.44 26.94
CA PRO A 647 -57.24 5.36 27.90
C PRO A 647 -56.37 6.61 28.09
N GLU A 648 -56.99 7.79 28.22
CA GLU A 648 -56.27 9.07 28.39
C GLU A 648 -55.23 9.06 29.52
N SER A 649 -55.52 8.33 30.60
CA SER A 649 -54.63 8.13 31.74
C SER A 649 -53.29 7.43 31.40
N LYS A 650 -53.18 6.75 30.26
CA LYS A 650 -51.96 6.03 29.81
C LYS A 650 -51.09 6.83 28.85
N TRP A 651 -51.52 8.03 28.44
CA TRP A 651 -50.83 8.83 27.43
C TRP A 651 -49.40 9.23 27.81
N GLN A 652 -49.16 9.66 29.05
CA GLN A 652 -47.84 10.15 29.45
C GLN A 652 -46.75 9.09 29.37
N LEU A 653 -47.10 7.82 29.63
CA LEU A 653 -46.17 6.70 29.50
C LEU A 653 -45.81 6.46 28.02
N HIS A 654 -46.81 6.38 27.15
CA HIS A 654 -46.62 6.17 25.71
C HIS A 654 -45.83 7.32 25.04
N LYS A 655 -46.10 8.56 25.44
CA LYS A 655 -45.35 9.75 24.98
C LYS A 655 -43.85 9.64 25.31
N SER A 656 -43.48 9.09 26.46
CA SER A 656 -42.07 8.96 26.86
C SER A 656 -41.28 7.94 26.03
N HIS A 657 -41.97 7.04 25.33
CA HIS A 657 -41.38 6.01 24.47
C HIS A 657 -41.41 6.39 22.97
N GLY A 658 -41.80 7.64 22.65
CA GLY A 658 -41.77 8.16 21.27
C GLY A 658 -43.08 8.08 20.50
N ASP A 659 -44.18 7.66 21.14
CA ASP A 659 -45.51 7.58 20.51
C ASP A 659 -46.17 8.96 20.36
N GLN A 660 -47.01 9.13 19.34
CA GLN A 660 -47.64 10.41 18.99
C GLN A 660 -49.16 10.37 19.14
N LEU A 661 -49.78 11.52 19.49
CA LEU A 661 -51.23 11.65 19.66
C LEU A 661 -51.92 11.77 18.28
N GLY A 662 -52.93 10.94 18.01
CA GLY A 662 -53.63 10.85 16.73
C GLY A 662 -53.47 9.48 16.06
N ALA A 663 -54.30 9.16 15.06
CA ALA A 663 -54.08 7.97 14.24
C ALA A 663 -52.76 8.10 13.48
N CYS A 664 -52.05 6.98 13.24
CA CYS A 664 -50.91 6.99 12.34
C CYS A 664 -51.38 7.53 10.99
N VAL A 665 -50.98 8.75 10.67
CA VAL A 665 -51.09 9.26 9.32
C VAL A 665 -50.06 8.47 8.56
N VAL A 666 -50.51 7.42 7.87
CA VAL A 666 -49.77 6.93 6.71
C VAL A 666 -49.87 8.07 5.73
N GLU A 667 -48.93 9.02 5.81
CA GLU A 667 -48.57 9.75 4.61
C GLU A 667 -48.12 8.65 3.66
N GLU A 668 -49.04 8.20 2.80
CA GLU A 668 -48.68 7.35 1.67
C GLU A 668 -47.57 8.11 0.98
N LYS A 669 -46.35 7.59 1.10
CA LYS A 669 -45.18 8.30 0.64
C LYS A 669 -45.39 8.61 -0.82
N ILE A 670 -45.66 9.89 -1.11
CA ILE A 670 -45.88 10.34 -2.46
C ILE A 670 -44.50 10.35 -3.09
N ILE A 671 -44.28 9.39 -3.98
CA ILE A 671 -43.03 9.32 -4.72
C ILE A 671 -43.22 10.02 -6.06
N PRO A 672 -42.38 11.01 -6.40
CA PRO A 672 -42.30 11.47 -7.77
C PRO A 672 -41.76 10.31 -8.61
N ILE A 673 -42.41 10.06 -9.75
CA ILE A 673 -41.96 9.09 -10.74
C ILE A 673 -41.84 9.76 -12.11
N CYS A 674 -40.97 9.23 -12.94
CA CYS A 674 -40.90 9.57 -14.35
C CYS A 674 -41.79 8.60 -15.12
N HIS A 675 -42.94 9.10 -15.55
CA HIS A 675 -43.99 8.31 -16.19
C HIS A 675 -43.97 8.47 -17.71
N PHE A 676 -44.05 7.36 -18.44
CA PHE A 676 -44.17 7.39 -19.90
C PHE A 676 -45.65 7.42 -20.33
N ASN A 677 -46.08 8.57 -20.86
CA ASN A 677 -47.45 8.73 -21.33
C ASN A 677 -47.59 8.17 -22.75
N ALA A 678 -48.21 6.99 -22.87
CA ALA A 678 -48.36 6.28 -24.15
C ALA A 678 -49.22 7.03 -25.19
N ALA A 679 -50.07 7.99 -24.78
CA ALA A 679 -50.89 8.78 -25.70
C ALA A 679 -50.12 9.96 -26.32
N THR A 680 -49.09 10.49 -25.63
CA THR A 680 -48.31 11.66 -26.08
C THR A 680 -46.88 11.29 -26.49
N GLY A 681 -46.38 10.10 -26.13
CA GLY A 681 -45.04 9.63 -26.42
C GLY A 681 -43.94 10.28 -25.58
N ASN A 682 -44.29 11.11 -24.60
CA ASN A 682 -43.35 11.87 -23.78
C ASN A 682 -43.28 11.35 -22.34
N LYS A 683 -42.14 11.61 -21.69
CA LYS A 683 -41.93 11.30 -20.27
C LYS A 683 -42.27 12.52 -19.40
N GLU A 684 -43.17 12.32 -18.44
CA GLU A 684 -43.71 13.39 -17.60
C GLU A 684 -43.50 13.07 -16.12
N ASN A 685 -43.28 14.14 -15.34
CA ASN A 685 -43.17 14.03 -13.88
C ASN A 685 -44.57 13.93 -13.28
N ILE A 686 -44.89 12.80 -12.68
CA ILE A 686 -46.13 12.62 -11.93
C ILE A 686 -45.82 12.16 -10.50
N ASN A 687 -46.72 12.49 -9.59
CA ASN A 687 -46.64 12.09 -8.20
C ASN A 687 -47.67 10.98 -7.96
N ILE A 688 -47.18 9.80 -7.59
CA ILE A 688 -48.05 8.65 -7.25
C ILE A 688 -47.83 8.25 -5.80
N LYS A 689 -48.76 7.48 -5.25
CA LYS A 689 -48.56 6.89 -3.93
C LYS A 689 -47.55 5.74 -4.06
N GLU A 690 -46.64 5.56 -3.10
CA GLU A 690 -45.66 4.46 -3.17
C GLU A 690 -46.31 3.07 -3.18
N SER A 691 -47.54 2.95 -2.68
CA SER A 691 -48.40 1.76 -2.79
C SER A 691 -48.79 1.43 -4.24
N GLU A 692 -48.81 2.42 -5.14
CA GLU A 692 -49.16 2.29 -6.57
C GLU A 692 -47.93 2.00 -7.46
N TRP A 693 -46.71 2.04 -6.89
CA TRP A 693 -45.45 1.88 -7.63
C TRP A 693 -45.39 0.59 -8.44
N THR A 694 -45.85 -0.52 -7.87
CA THR A 694 -45.70 -1.85 -8.49
C THR A 694 -46.41 -1.95 -9.84
N GLN A 695 -47.52 -1.22 -10.02
CA GLN A 695 -48.21 -1.15 -11.32
C GLN A 695 -47.48 -0.26 -12.31
N HIS A 696 -46.99 0.91 -11.87
CA HIS A 696 -46.24 1.83 -12.73
C HIS A 696 -44.88 1.27 -13.18
N ALA A 697 -44.17 0.57 -12.30
CA ALA A 697 -42.90 -0.10 -12.61
C ALA A 697 -43.06 -1.17 -13.69
N ALA A 698 -44.19 -1.88 -13.70
CA ALA A 698 -44.49 -2.93 -14.67
C ALA A 698 -44.66 -2.37 -16.10
N HIS A 699 -44.93 -1.07 -16.25
CA HIS A 699 -45.08 -0.38 -17.53
C HIS A 699 -43.85 0.46 -17.93
N GLY A 700 -42.72 0.31 -17.22
CA GLY A 700 -41.44 0.94 -17.60
C GLY A 700 -41.17 2.32 -17.00
N ASP A 701 -41.99 2.75 -16.04
CA ASP A 701 -41.78 3.99 -15.27
C ASP A 701 -40.61 3.83 -14.29
N THR A 702 -39.97 4.95 -13.90
CA THR A 702 -38.81 4.96 -12.98
C THR A 702 -39.07 5.83 -11.75
N LYS A 703 -38.58 5.41 -10.56
CA LYS A 703 -38.68 6.23 -9.33
C LYS A 703 -37.79 7.47 -9.42
N GLY A 704 -38.31 8.62 -9.02
CA GLY A 704 -37.66 9.92 -9.09
C GLY A 704 -38.23 10.82 -10.19
N LEU A 705 -37.88 12.10 -10.17
CA LEU A 705 -38.23 13.02 -11.26
C LEU A 705 -37.58 12.55 -12.56
N CYS A 706 -38.30 12.60 -13.68
CA CYS A 706 -37.73 12.57 -15.02
C CYS A 706 -36.49 13.45 -15.06
N PRO A 707 -35.38 12.92 -15.59
CA PRO A 707 -34.14 13.67 -15.68
C PRO A 707 -34.44 15.05 -16.27
N LYS A 708 -34.31 16.10 -15.46
CA LYS A 708 -34.31 17.46 -16.00
C LYS A 708 -33.13 17.52 -16.97
N PRO A 709 -33.28 18.21 -18.12
CA PRO A 709 -32.18 18.32 -19.07
C PRO A 709 -30.97 18.87 -18.31
N ILE A 710 -29.95 18.03 -18.21
CA ILE A 710 -28.71 18.31 -17.52
C ILE A 710 -28.09 19.48 -18.28
N LYS A 711 -27.92 20.63 -17.63
CA LYS A 711 -27.31 21.79 -18.28
C LYS A 711 -25.81 21.61 -18.26
N TYR A 712 -25.31 21.06 -19.36
CA TYR A 712 -23.89 20.97 -19.64
C TYR A 712 -23.39 22.34 -20.05
N ILE A 713 -22.25 22.75 -19.49
CA ILE A 713 -21.48 23.87 -20.00
C ILE A 713 -20.29 23.31 -20.77
N THR A 714 -19.96 23.98 -21.87
CA THR A 714 -18.79 23.64 -22.66
C THR A 714 -17.60 24.40 -22.12
N ILE A 715 -16.52 23.69 -21.82
CA ILE A 715 -15.27 24.28 -21.34
C ILE A 715 -14.09 23.81 -22.21
N CYS A 716 -13.03 24.61 -22.20
CA CYS A 716 -11.76 24.28 -22.78
C CYS A 716 -10.83 23.78 -21.67
N HIS A 717 -10.56 22.48 -21.67
CA HIS A 717 -9.79 21.79 -20.65
C HIS A 717 -8.30 21.75 -21.00
N HIS A 718 -7.45 22.20 -20.08
CA HIS A 718 -6.00 22.29 -20.24
C HIS A 718 -5.29 21.16 -19.48
N ILE A 719 -4.71 20.20 -20.22
CA ILE A 719 -4.06 19.02 -19.62
C ILE A 719 -2.66 19.40 -19.11
N PRO A 720 -2.36 19.27 -17.79
CA PRO A 720 -1.05 19.60 -17.25
C PRO A 720 0.05 18.75 -17.88
N GLY A 721 1.01 19.39 -18.56
CA GLY A 721 2.14 18.73 -19.22
C GLY A 721 2.08 18.70 -20.76
N ASN A 722 1.05 19.29 -21.39
CA ASN A 722 1.01 19.51 -22.84
C ASN A 722 0.16 20.75 -23.21
N ASP A 723 0.79 21.92 -23.21
CA ASP A 723 0.14 23.22 -23.49
C ASP A 723 -0.41 23.35 -24.93
N ALA A 724 -0.18 22.35 -25.79
CA ALA A 724 -0.66 22.32 -27.17
C ALA A 724 -1.96 21.51 -27.36
N ASN A 725 -2.40 20.76 -26.35
CA ASN A 725 -3.61 19.92 -26.44
C ASN A 725 -4.66 20.37 -25.43
N THR A 726 -5.34 21.46 -25.79
CA THR A 726 -6.56 21.86 -25.11
C THR A 726 -7.75 21.07 -25.68
N GLN A 727 -8.56 20.45 -24.82
CA GLN A 727 -9.70 19.64 -25.24
C GLN A 727 -11.02 20.34 -24.89
N THR A 728 -11.91 20.49 -25.88
CA THR A 728 -13.29 20.93 -25.63
C THR A 728 -14.06 19.77 -25.00
N ILE A 729 -14.49 19.94 -23.76
CA ILE A 729 -15.29 18.95 -23.03
C ILE A 729 -16.57 19.59 -22.49
N SER A 730 -17.62 18.79 -22.35
CA SER A 730 -18.88 19.20 -21.72
C SER A 730 -18.91 18.68 -20.29
N ILE A 731 -18.93 19.59 -19.33
CA ILE A 731 -19.01 19.27 -17.89
C ILE A 731 -20.35 19.74 -17.33
N LEU A 732 -20.70 19.27 -16.14
CA LEU A 732 -21.87 19.78 -15.44
C LEU A 732 -21.61 21.22 -14.95
N GLU A 733 -22.61 22.11 -15.03
CA GLU A 733 -22.48 23.53 -14.62
C GLU A 733 -22.00 23.70 -13.16
N ASN A 734 -22.27 22.75 -12.27
CA ASN A 734 -21.81 22.74 -10.88
C ASN A 734 -20.34 22.26 -10.71
N GLU A 735 -19.71 21.68 -11.73
CA GLU A 735 -18.31 21.25 -11.72
C GLU A 735 -17.35 22.38 -12.17
N TRP A 736 -17.90 23.48 -12.71
CA TRP A 736 -17.15 24.62 -13.26
C TRP A 736 -16.09 25.17 -12.30
N SER A 737 -16.44 25.29 -11.01
CA SER A 737 -15.58 25.95 -10.01
C SER A 737 -14.25 25.23 -9.81
N ILE A 738 -14.23 23.90 -9.99
CA ILE A 738 -13.05 23.05 -9.82
C ILE A 738 -12.16 23.13 -11.06
N HIS A 739 -12.78 23.12 -12.25
CA HIS A 739 -12.07 23.23 -13.53
C HIS A 739 -11.40 24.60 -13.70
N LEU A 740 -12.09 25.68 -13.31
CA LEU A 740 -11.51 27.04 -13.33
C LEU A 740 -10.25 27.17 -12.46
N ALA A 741 -10.20 26.46 -11.32
CA ALA A 741 -9.05 26.50 -10.42
C ALA A 741 -7.78 25.82 -10.99
N HIS A 742 -7.93 24.99 -12.03
CA HIS A 742 -6.85 24.28 -12.70
C HIS A 742 -6.47 24.88 -14.07
N GLY A 743 -6.99 26.07 -14.40
CA GLY A 743 -6.61 26.81 -15.61
C GLY A 743 -7.51 26.57 -16.83
N ASP A 744 -8.64 25.89 -16.67
CA ASP A 744 -9.61 25.66 -17.74
C ASP A 744 -10.42 26.93 -18.06
N GLN A 745 -10.83 27.09 -19.31
CA GLN A 745 -11.55 28.27 -19.78
C GLN A 745 -13.00 27.95 -20.13
N PHE A 746 -13.91 28.90 -19.93
CA PHE A 746 -15.32 28.74 -20.28
C PHE A 746 -15.50 28.93 -21.80
N GLY A 747 -16.13 27.97 -22.49
CA GLY A 747 -16.31 27.96 -23.96
C GLY A 747 -15.54 26.85 -24.69
N GLU A 748 -15.71 26.75 -26.01
CA GLU A 748 -14.93 25.80 -26.83
C GLU A 748 -13.45 26.19 -26.86
N CYS A 749 -12.56 25.19 -26.93
CA CYS A 749 -11.16 25.47 -27.21
C CYS A 749 -10.99 26.14 -28.58
N PRO A 750 -10.06 27.10 -28.70
CA PRO A 750 -9.69 27.65 -30.00
C PRO A 750 -9.33 26.50 -30.94
N LYS A 751 -10.10 26.34 -32.04
CA LYS A 751 -9.88 25.25 -32.99
C LYS A 751 -8.42 25.26 -33.44
N PRO A 752 -7.76 24.08 -33.53
CA PRO A 752 -6.40 24.02 -34.05
C PRO A 752 -6.39 24.71 -35.41
N ILE A 753 -5.52 25.70 -35.53
CA ILE A 753 -5.36 26.47 -36.75
C ILE A 753 -5.02 25.47 -37.85
N LYS A 754 -5.97 25.21 -38.76
CA LYS A 754 -5.76 24.27 -39.86
C LYS A 754 -4.72 24.90 -40.78
N HIS A 755 -3.56 24.29 -40.87
CA HIS A 755 -2.53 24.72 -41.80
C HIS A 755 -2.75 24.01 -43.12
N ILE A 756 -2.70 24.76 -44.21
CA ILE A 756 -2.75 24.26 -45.58
C ILE A 756 -1.36 24.45 -46.20
N THR A 757 -0.91 23.45 -46.96
CA THR A 757 0.31 23.57 -47.74
C THR A 757 0.00 24.31 -49.04
N ILE A 758 0.80 25.31 -49.38
CA ILE A 758 0.68 26.08 -50.61
C ILE A 758 2.02 26.19 -51.33
N CYS A 759 1.96 26.36 -52.65
CA CYS A 759 3.06 26.78 -53.47
C CYS A 759 3.06 28.30 -53.56
N HIS A 760 4.00 28.95 -52.87
CA HIS A 760 4.09 30.40 -52.73
C HIS A 760 5.00 31.01 -53.78
N HIS A 761 4.50 32.03 -54.49
CA HIS A 761 5.20 32.77 -55.52
C HIS A 761 5.83 34.04 -54.93
N ILE A 762 7.16 34.07 -54.81
CA ILE A 762 7.88 35.16 -54.15
C ILE A 762 7.83 36.44 -55.01
N PRO A 763 7.18 37.53 -54.57
CA PRO A 763 7.10 38.77 -55.35
C PRO A 763 8.48 39.40 -55.53
N GLY A 764 8.90 39.61 -56.78
CA GLY A 764 10.22 40.16 -57.13
C GLY A 764 11.34 39.12 -57.29
N GLY A 765 11.05 37.83 -57.09
CA GLY A 765 12.03 36.73 -57.17
C GLY A 765 12.23 36.08 -58.55
N GLY A 766 11.71 36.67 -59.63
CA GLY A 766 11.93 36.14 -60.99
C GLY A 766 11.27 34.79 -61.29
N GLY A 767 10.13 34.48 -60.64
CA GLY A 767 9.35 33.25 -60.88
C GLY A 767 9.70 32.07 -59.97
N THR A 768 10.51 32.28 -58.93
CA THR A 768 10.82 31.25 -57.93
C THR A 768 9.60 30.97 -57.04
N THR A 769 9.25 29.70 -56.91
CA THR A 769 8.19 29.23 -56.03
C THR A 769 8.75 28.37 -54.91
N GLU A 770 8.18 28.49 -53.71
CA GLU A 770 8.59 27.74 -52.52
C GLU A 770 7.37 27.09 -51.85
N THR A 771 7.52 25.86 -51.36
CA THR A 771 6.44 25.18 -50.64
C THR A 771 6.44 25.62 -49.18
N ILE A 772 5.38 26.29 -48.76
CA ILE A 772 5.23 26.81 -47.39
C ILE A 772 3.92 26.34 -46.77
N SER A 773 3.86 26.32 -45.44
CA SER A 773 2.64 25.97 -44.70
C SER A 773 2.04 27.23 -44.08
N ILE A 774 0.83 27.59 -44.47
CA ILE A 774 0.12 28.81 -44.03
C ILE A 774 -1.18 28.43 -43.31
N LYS A 775 -1.79 29.37 -42.60
CA LYS A 775 -3.11 29.13 -41.99
C LYS A 775 -4.20 29.11 -43.08
N GLU A 776 -5.18 28.24 -42.97
CA GLU A 776 -6.30 28.14 -43.93
C GLU A 776 -7.07 29.47 -44.05
N SER A 777 -7.13 30.27 -42.97
CA SER A 777 -7.71 31.62 -42.98
C SER A 777 -6.92 32.64 -43.83
N GLU A 778 -5.63 32.39 -44.06
CA GLU A 778 -4.74 33.26 -44.84
C GLU A 778 -4.78 32.90 -46.34
N TRP A 779 -5.42 31.78 -46.71
CA TRP A 779 -5.52 31.29 -48.09
C TRP A 779 -5.99 32.35 -49.07
N ASN A 780 -7.05 33.09 -48.75
CA ASN A 780 -7.64 34.05 -49.67
C ASN A 780 -6.66 35.20 -50.02
N ILE A 781 -5.75 35.54 -49.11
CA ILE A 781 -4.73 36.57 -49.34
C ILE A 781 -3.62 36.00 -50.24
N HIS A 782 -3.20 34.76 -50.01
CA HIS A 782 -2.18 34.08 -50.81
C HIS A 782 -2.67 33.77 -52.24
N LEU A 783 -3.92 33.30 -52.37
CA LEU A 783 -4.60 33.08 -53.65
C LEU A 783 -4.67 34.38 -54.47
N SER A 784 -4.89 35.53 -53.82
CA SER A 784 -4.94 36.82 -54.51
C SER A 784 -3.58 37.29 -55.05
N HIS A 785 -2.47 36.70 -54.58
CA HIS A 785 -1.11 37.00 -55.03
C HIS A 785 -0.51 35.92 -55.96
N GLY A 786 -1.32 34.95 -56.40
CA GLY A 786 -0.92 33.95 -57.41
C GLY A 786 -0.40 32.63 -56.84
N ASP A 787 -0.55 32.40 -55.54
CA ASP A 787 -0.15 31.14 -54.89
C ASP A 787 -1.15 30.01 -55.16
N GLN A 788 -0.67 28.77 -55.17
CA GLN A 788 -1.49 27.58 -55.47
C GLN A 788 -1.61 26.65 -54.26
N LEU A 789 -2.74 25.95 -54.14
CA LEU A 789 -2.97 24.97 -53.06
C LEU A 789 -2.22 23.66 -53.37
N GLY A 790 -1.40 23.17 -52.44
CA GLY A 790 -0.56 21.98 -52.60
C GLY A 790 0.94 22.28 -52.69
N ASP A 791 1.78 21.24 -52.74
CA ASP A 791 3.23 21.38 -52.89
C ASP A 791 3.61 22.06 -54.21
N CYS A 792 4.71 22.81 -54.24
CA CYS A 792 5.23 23.31 -55.51
C CYS A 792 5.63 22.14 -56.43
N PRO A 793 5.35 22.23 -57.74
CA PRO A 793 5.82 21.24 -58.71
C PRO A 793 7.35 21.12 -58.58
N LYS A 794 7.83 19.96 -58.13
CA LYS A 794 9.26 19.64 -58.15
C LYS A 794 9.74 19.73 -59.61
N PRO A 795 10.96 20.23 -59.86
CA PRO A 795 11.49 20.32 -61.21
C PRO A 795 11.43 18.93 -61.84
N VAL A 796 10.62 18.82 -62.89
CA VAL A 796 10.44 17.58 -63.66
C VAL A 796 11.83 17.17 -64.14
N GLU A 797 12.27 15.94 -63.84
CA GLU A 797 13.55 15.43 -64.34
C GLU A 797 13.56 15.60 -65.86
N GLN A 798 14.42 16.50 -66.34
CA GLN A 798 14.62 16.73 -67.75
C GLN A 798 15.64 15.73 -68.26
N ILE A 799 15.33 15.09 -69.37
CA ILE A 799 16.26 14.25 -70.10
C ILE A 799 16.68 14.96 -71.39
N THR A 800 17.97 14.83 -71.71
CA THR A 800 18.51 15.32 -72.97
C THR A 800 18.19 14.32 -74.07
N ILE A 801 17.62 14.79 -75.16
CA ILE A 801 17.34 13.97 -76.34
C ILE A 801 17.92 14.61 -77.61
N CYS A 802 18.22 13.77 -78.58
CA CYS A 802 18.49 14.17 -79.94
C CYS A 802 17.19 14.07 -80.75
N HIS A 803 16.66 15.23 -81.13
CA HIS A 803 15.40 15.39 -81.83
C HIS A 803 15.63 15.71 -83.31
N THR A 804 14.82 15.12 -84.19
CA THR A 804 14.90 15.40 -85.63
C THR A 804 13.50 15.71 -86.17
N ASP A 805 13.30 16.96 -86.64
CA ASP A 805 12.02 17.36 -87.25
C ASP A 805 11.73 16.53 -88.51
N ASN A 806 10.46 16.12 -88.69
CA ASN A 806 10.00 15.35 -89.86
C ASN A 806 9.95 16.15 -91.19
N VAL A 807 10.71 17.25 -91.29
CA VAL A 807 10.82 18.08 -92.49
C VAL A 807 12.07 17.68 -93.26
N LYS A 808 11.92 17.37 -94.56
CA LYS A 808 13.04 17.01 -95.45
C LYS A 808 14.15 18.07 -95.38
N GLY A 809 15.30 17.70 -94.79
CA GLY A 809 16.50 18.54 -94.70
C GLY A 809 16.80 19.14 -93.32
N ALA A 810 16.03 18.82 -92.28
CA ALA A 810 16.30 19.30 -90.92
C ALA A 810 17.54 18.61 -90.30
N THR A 811 18.43 19.40 -89.70
CA THR A 811 19.61 18.92 -88.96
C THR A 811 19.19 18.47 -87.56
N PRO A 812 19.66 17.31 -87.04
CA PRO A 812 19.33 16.86 -85.69
C PRO A 812 19.70 17.90 -84.63
N GLN A 813 18.77 18.21 -83.74
CA GLN A 813 18.94 19.20 -82.67
C GLN A 813 18.92 18.52 -81.30
N THR A 814 19.85 18.93 -80.44
CA THR A 814 19.86 18.49 -79.04
C THR A 814 18.91 19.37 -78.25
N ILE A 815 17.86 18.78 -77.66
CA ILE A 815 16.85 19.49 -76.87
C ILE A 815 16.66 18.80 -75.51
N GLN A 816 16.14 19.53 -74.50
CA GLN A 816 15.75 18.97 -73.20
C GLN A 816 14.23 18.80 -73.17
N ILE A 817 13.77 17.61 -72.79
CA ILE A 817 12.34 17.33 -72.61
C ILE A 817 12.10 16.75 -71.21
N SER A 818 10.85 16.79 -70.75
CA SER A 818 10.43 16.11 -69.51
C SER A 818 10.55 14.58 -69.66
N LEU A 819 11.00 13.87 -68.62
CA LEU A 819 11.07 12.41 -68.61
C LEU A 819 9.73 11.73 -68.92
N ASN A 820 8.60 12.36 -68.58
CA ASN A 820 7.27 11.83 -68.88
C ASN A 820 6.93 11.89 -70.38
N ASP A 821 7.48 12.86 -71.11
CA ASP A 821 7.26 13.04 -72.55
C ASP A 821 8.19 12.14 -73.39
N TRP A 822 9.15 11.45 -72.74
CA TRP A 822 10.06 10.51 -73.40
C TRP A 822 9.32 9.48 -74.26
N SER A 823 8.20 8.94 -73.76
CA SER A 823 7.44 7.91 -74.47
C SER A 823 6.90 8.40 -75.82
N ILE A 824 6.51 9.68 -75.92
CA ILE A 824 6.01 10.30 -77.14
C ILE A 824 7.17 10.58 -78.10
N HIS A 825 8.25 11.18 -77.60
CA HIS A 825 9.44 11.48 -78.41
C HIS A 825 10.15 10.21 -78.93
N GLN A 826 10.19 9.14 -78.11
CA GLN A 826 10.68 7.82 -78.52
C GLN A 826 9.82 7.23 -79.64
N ALA A 827 8.49 7.40 -79.58
CA ALA A 827 7.58 6.96 -80.64
C ALA A 827 7.75 7.76 -81.94
N HIS A 828 8.28 8.98 -81.86
CA HIS A 828 8.61 9.84 -83.01
C HIS A 828 10.04 9.70 -83.52
N GLY A 829 10.85 8.78 -82.96
CA GLY A 829 12.18 8.43 -83.46
C GLY A 829 13.33 9.22 -82.82
N ASP A 830 13.08 9.96 -81.75
CA ASP A 830 14.11 10.67 -81.00
C ASP A 830 14.91 9.72 -80.08
N SER A 831 16.18 10.06 -79.79
CA SER A 831 17.07 9.22 -78.97
C SER A 831 17.56 9.95 -77.72
N LYS A 832 17.82 9.23 -76.61
CA LYS A 832 18.39 9.85 -75.39
C LYS A 832 19.86 10.22 -75.61
N GLY A 833 20.25 11.44 -75.25
CA GLY A 833 21.60 11.97 -75.38
C GLY A 833 21.72 13.13 -76.37
N VAL A 834 22.94 13.65 -76.53
CA VAL A 834 23.25 14.75 -77.47
C VAL A 834 23.38 14.24 -78.91
N CYS A 835 23.00 15.06 -79.90
CA CYS A 835 23.12 14.69 -81.31
C CYS A 835 24.59 14.60 -81.77
N PRO A 836 24.97 13.57 -82.54
CA PRO A 836 26.31 13.45 -83.09
C PRO A 836 26.57 14.50 -84.21
N PRO A 837 27.81 15.01 -84.34
CA PRO A 837 28.15 16.02 -85.35
C PRO A 837 28.10 15.47 -86.79
N PRO A 838 27.78 16.33 -87.79
CA PRO A 838 27.49 15.88 -89.15
C PRO A 838 28.76 15.45 -89.90
N ILE A 839 28.82 14.17 -90.32
CA ILE A 839 29.87 13.65 -91.20
C ILE A 839 29.40 13.78 -92.65
N ILE A 840 30.19 14.54 -93.42
CA ILE A 840 30.02 14.79 -94.86
C ILE A 840 30.50 13.56 -95.64
N GLY A 841 29.64 12.99 -96.49
CA GLY A 841 30.04 12.00 -97.50
C GLY A 841 28.85 11.21 -98.09
N ASN A 842 28.52 11.51 -99.35
CA ASN A 842 27.60 10.80 -100.26
C ASN A 842 28.45 10.18 -101.40
N PRO A 843 28.00 9.25 -102.28
CA PRO A 843 26.85 8.33 -102.31
C PRO A 843 27.24 6.83 -102.54
N ASP A 844 26.28 5.94 -102.24
CA ASP A 844 25.89 4.73 -103.03
C ASP A 844 25.49 3.53 -102.14
N THR A 845 24.23 3.14 -102.33
CA THR A 845 23.39 2.02 -101.83
C THR A 845 24.06 0.64 -101.58
N PRO A 846 23.36 -0.38 -101.05
CA PRO A 846 22.22 -0.51 -100.12
C PRO A 846 22.57 -1.47 -98.95
N THR A 847 21.66 -1.75 -98.00
CA THR A 847 21.27 -3.12 -97.53
C THR A 847 20.70 -3.12 -96.11
N SER A 848 19.54 -3.76 -95.96
CA SER A 848 19.12 -4.36 -94.70
C SER A 848 20.07 -5.52 -94.38
N THR A 849 20.76 -5.48 -93.25
CA THR A 849 21.59 -6.60 -92.79
C THR A 849 20.69 -7.69 -92.18
N LYS A 850 20.22 -8.59 -93.02
CA LYS A 850 19.69 -9.89 -92.58
C LYS A 850 20.84 -10.76 -92.09
N MET A 851 20.61 -11.54 -91.03
CA MET A 851 21.58 -12.48 -90.48
C MET A 851 21.22 -13.93 -90.82
N ASN A 852 22.24 -14.72 -91.14
CA ASN A 852 22.08 -16.17 -91.34
C ASN A 852 21.90 -16.89 -90.01
N ILE A 853 20.92 -17.78 -89.97
CA ILE A 853 20.73 -18.74 -88.90
C ILE A 853 20.54 -20.14 -89.48
N CYS A 854 20.90 -21.15 -88.71
CA CYS A 854 20.62 -22.54 -88.97
C CYS A 854 19.32 -22.91 -88.27
N HIS A 855 18.30 -23.20 -89.06
CA HIS A 855 16.96 -23.56 -88.60
C HIS A 855 16.69 -25.04 -88.83
N THR A 856 16.13 -25.72 -87.82
CA THR A 856 15.78 -27.15 -87.92
C THR A 856 14.27 -27.33 -87.81
N PRO A 857 13.55 -27.64 -88.91
CA PRO A 857 12.10 -27.82 -88.87
C PRO A 857 11.71 -29.02 -87.98
N ASN A 858 10.63 -28.89 -87.21
CA ASN A 858 10.16 -29.88 -86.22
C ASN A 858 9.60 -31.22 -86.80
N GLU A 859 9.90 -31.54 -88.06
CA GLU A 859 9.48 -32.79 -88.71
C GLU A 859 10.59 -33.86 -88.62
N LYS A 860 10.22 -35.09 -88.25
CA LYS A 860 11.14 -36.21 -88.02
C LYS A 860 11.87 -36.59 -89.31
N GLY A 861 13.14 -36.22 -89.44
CA GLY A 861 14.01 -36.53 -90.59
C GLY A 861 14.37 -35.35 -91.49
N ALA A 862 13.92 -34.13 -91.17
CA ALA A 862 14.31 -32.93 -91.92
C ALA A 862 15.78 -32.55 -91.67
N SER A 863 16.50 -32.20 -92.74
CA SER A 863 17.88 -31.71 -92.66
C SER A 863 17.90 -30.22 -92.26
N PRO A 864 18.88 -29.76 -91.45
CA PRO A 864 18.98 -28.35 -91.06
C PRO A 864 19.10 -27.42 -92.28
N GLN A 865 18.41 -26.27 -92.24
CA GLN A 865 18.34 -25.30 -93.35
C GLN A 865 18.90 -23.93 -92.94
N ASN A 866 19.66 -23.29 -93.83
CA ASN A 866 20.09 -21.90 -93.61
C ASN A 866 19.00 -20.94 -94.05
N ILE A 867 18.59 -20.03 -93.17
CA ILE A 867 17.64 -18.97 -93.47
C ILE A 867 18.17 -17.60 -93.04
N GLN A 868 17.69 -16.53 -93.69
CA GLN A 868 18.07 -15.15 -93.41
C GLN A 868 16.93 -14.38 -92.76
N ILE A 869 17.13 -13.97 -91.51
CA ILE A 869 16.16 -13.23 -90.69
C ILE A 869 16.68 -11.84 -90.35
N SER A 870 15.81 -10.92 -89.90
CA SER A 870 16.29 -9.64 -89.35
C SER A 870 16.85 -9.85 -87.93
N PRO A 871 17.75 -8.97 -87.44
CA PRO A 871 18.31 -9.08 -86.08
C PRO A 871 17.28 -9.03 -84.94
N GLU A 872 16.08 -8.48 -85.21
CA GLU A 872 14.99 -8.31 -84.25
C GLU A 872 14.19 -9.61 -84.02
N GLU A 873 14.20 -10.53 -84.99
CA GLU A 873 13.52 -11.83 -84.94
C GLU A 873 14.36 -12.91 -84.22
N TRP A 874 15.66 -12.64 -83.98
CA TRP A 874 16.62 -13.58 -83.41
C TRP A 874 16.21 -14.16 -82.03
N PRO A 875 15.70 -13.38 -81.05
CA PRO A 875 15.37 -13.93 -79.74
C PRO A 875 14.27 -15.01 -79.78
N ALA A 876 13.31 -14.90 -80.70
CA ALA A 876 12.24 -15.90 -80.86
C ALA A 876 12.76 -17.19 -81.50
N HIS A 877 13.59 -17.09 -82.54
CA HIS A 877 14.22 -18.26 -83.18
C HIS A 877 15.23 -18.97 -82.27
N GLN A 878 15.98 -18.21 -81.46
CA GLN A 878 16.90 -18.78 -80.45
C GLN A 878 16.13 -19.57 -79.37
N ALA A 879 14.95 -19.11 -78.95
CA ALA A 879 14.11 -19.81 -77.98
C ALA A 879 13.54 -21.14 -78.51
N HIS A 880 13.49 -21.30 -79.84
CA HIS A 880 13.06 -22.54 -80.51
C HIS A 880 14.22 -23.46 -80.91
N GLY A 881 15.47 -23.15 -80.53
CA GLY A 881 16.63 -24.01 -80.71
C GLY A 881 17.43 -23.79 -82.00
N ASP A 882 17.17 -22.73 -82.75
CA ASP A 882 17.94 -22.35 -83.93
C ASP A 882 19.28 -21.69 -83.54
N THR A 883 20.34 -21.90 -84.33
CA THR A 883 21.69 -21.36 -84.02
C THR A 883 22.14 -20.28 -85.00
N LYS A 884 22.90 -19.29 -84.52
CA LYS A 884 23.43 -18.20 -85.36
C LYS A 884 24.55 -18.72 -86.25
N GLY A 885 24.45 -18.50 -87.57
CA GLY A 885 25.39 -19.02 -88.57
C GLY A 885 24.84 -20.20 -89.37
N ASP A 886 25.61 -20.68 -90.34
CA ASP A 886 25.21 -21.70 -91.30
C ASP A 886 25.19 -23.13 -90.69
N CYS A 887 24.25 -23.97 -91.12
CA CYS A 887 24.11 -25.35 -90.68
C CYS A 887 25.33 -26.20 -91.07
N SER A 888 26.00 -26.78 -90.06
CA SER A 888 27.16 -27.65 -90.25
C SER A 888 26.73 -29.12 -90.34
N SER A 889 27.21 -29.81 -91.37
CA SER A 889 26.92 -31.20 -91.65
C SER A 889 27.64 -32.16 -90.69
N SER A 890 26.87 -33.15 -90.25
CA SER A 890 27.26 -34.51 -89.80
C SER A 890 27.52 -34.78 -88.30
N THR A 891 26.46 -35.39 -87.73
CA THR A 891 26.40 -36.69 -87.03
C THR A 891 26.74 -36.81 -85.53
N GLY A 892 25.68 -36.97 -84.71
CA GLY A 892 25.74 -37.80 -83.49
C GLY A 892 24.85 -37.44 -82.28
N SER A 893 23.51 -37.39 -82.45
CA SER A 893 22.38 -37.81 -81.56
C SER A 893 22.61 -38.25 -80.07
N PRO A 894 21.55 -38.35 -79.22
CA PRO A 894 20.47 -37.42 -78.82
C PRO A 894 20.35 -37.28 -77.28
N ASP A 895 19.59 -36.29 -76.77
CA ASP A 895 18.50 -36.50 -75.77
C ASP A 895 18.10 -35.21 -75.01
N ALA A 896 16.81 -34.87 -75.18
CA ALA A 896 15.81 -34.37 -74.22
C ALA A 896 16.07 -33.11 -73.33
N PRO A 897 15.01 -32.31 -73.08
CA PRO A 897 15.12 -30.90 -72.71
C PRO A 897 15.36 -30.70 -71.21
N ALA A 898 16.37 -29.89 -70.87
CA ALA A 898 16.66 -29.52 -69.49
C ALA A 898 15.94 -28.21 -69.12
N SER A 899 15.04 -28.32 -68.15
CA SER A 899 14.55 -27.23 -67.31
C SER A 899 15.73 -26.34 -66.88
N THR A 900 15.66 -25.02 -67.11
CA THR A 900 16.63 -24.07 -66.56
C THR A 900 16.47 -23.99 -65.05
N LYS A 901 17.17 -24.87 -64.35
CA LYS A 901 17.31 -24.83 -62.90
C LYS A 901 18.28 -23.69 -62.52
N ILE A 902 17.98 -22.95 -61.46
CA ILE A 902 18.86 -21.97 -60.84
C ILE A 902 19.74 -22.65 -59.79
N ASN A 903 21.01 -22.24 -59.71
CA ASN A 903 21.91 -22.66 -58.64
C ASN A 903 21.62 -21.83 -57.39
N ILE A 904 21.50 -22.50 -56.26
CA ILE A 904 21.45 -21.87 -54.95
C ILE A 904 22.47 -22.52 -54.03
N CYS A 905 23.02 -21.71 -53.12
CA CYS A 905 23.88 -22.17 -52.04
C CYS A 905 22.99 -22.49 -50.83
N HIS A 906 22.81 -23.78 -50.56
CA HIS A 906 21.96 -24.33 -49.50
C HIS A 906 22.81 -24.84 -48.34
N THR A 907 22.42 -24.53 -47.09
CA THR A 907 23.13 -25.00 -45.89
C THR A 907 22.19 -25.86 -45.02
N PRO A 908 22.40 -27.19 -44.92
CA PRO A 908 21.55 -28.07 -44.13
C PRO A 908 21.61 -27.77 -42.62
N ASN A 909 20.49 -27.94 -41.91
CA ASN A 909 20.31 -27.60 -40.48
C ASN A 909 20.99 -28.54 -39.47
N GLU A 910 22.12 -29.16 -39.84
CA GLU A 910 22.93 -30.00 -38.94
C GLU A 910 24.25 -29.30 -38.58
N LYS A 911 24.63 -29.37 -37.31
CA LYS A 911 25.76 -28.60 -36.76
C LYS A 911 27.09 -29.09 -37.35
N GLY A 912 27.69 -28.29 -38.24
CA GLY A 912 28.97 -28.58 -38.92
C GLY A 912 28.87 -28.93 -40.41
N ALA A 913 27.67 -28.87 -41.01
CA ALA A 913 27.50 -29.09 -42.45
C ALA A 913 28.07 -27.90 -43.27
N SER A 914 28.83 -28.21 -44.33
CA SER A 914 29.36 -27.20 -45.27
C SER A 914 28.31 -26.81 -46.31
N PRO A 915 28.27 -25.55 -46.78
CA PRO A 915 27.31 -25.11 -47.78
C PRO A 915 27.43 -25.90 -49.10
N GLN A 916 26.29 -26.28 -49.69
CA GLN A 916 26.21 -27.09 -50.91
C GLN A 916 25.49 -26.35 -52.03
N ASN A 917 26.00 -26.45 -53.25
CA ASN A 917 25.29 -25.96 -54.44
C ASN A 917 24.23 -26.98 -54.85
N ILE A 918 22.97 -26.55 -54.89
CA ILE A 918 21.87 -27.35 -55.42
C ILE A 918 21.18 -26.59 -56.56
N GLN A 919 20.66 -27.33 -57.55
CA GLN A 919 19.93 -26.75 -58.67
C GLN A 919 18.42 -26.98 -58.51
N ILE A 920 17.64 -25.90 -58.43
CA ILE A 920 16.18 -25.92 -58.28
C ILE A 920 15.50 -25.20 -59.45
N SER A 921 14.22 -25.43 -59.72
CA SER A 921 13.52 -24.65 -60.76
C SER A 921 13.28 -23.19 -60.32
N PRO A 922 13.12 -22.22 -61.24
CA PRO A 922 12.94 -20.81 -60.89
C PRO A 922 11.67 -20.53 -60.09
N GLU A 923 10.66 -21.41 -60.19
CA GLU A 923 9.39 -21.33 -59.46
C GLU A 923 9.54 -21.71 -57.96
N GLU A 924 10.55 -22.52 -57.61
CA GLU A 924 10.82 -22.97 -56.23
C GLU A 924 11.64 -21.95 -55.41
N TRP A 925 12.19 -20.91 -56.06
CA TRP A 925 13.06 -19.91 -55.44
C TRP A 925 12.45 -19.19 -54.22
N PRO A 926 11.18 -18.73 -54.24
CA PRO A 926 10.64 -17.97 -53.10
C PRO A 926 10.56 -18.78 -51.80
N ALA A 927 10.37 -20.10 -51.89
CA ALA A 927 10.31 -20.99 -50.72
C ALA A 927 11.70 -21.24 -50.11
N HIS A 928 12.76 -21.28 -50.91
CA HIS A 928 14.13 -21.45 -50.43
C HIS A 928 14.72 -20.15 -49.85
N GLN A 929 14.31 -18.99 -50.37
CA GLN A 929 14.77 -17.68 -49.88
C GLN A 929 14.36 -17.39 -48.43
N VAL A 930 13.18 -17.85 -47.99
CA VAL A 930 12.70 -17.64 -46.61
C VAL A 930 13.39 -18.53 -45.58
N HIS A 931 14.14 -19.55 -46.01
CA HIS A 931 14.92 -20.44 -45.15
C HIS A 931 16.43 -20.12 -45.12
N GLY A 932 16.86 -19.01 -45.73
CA GLY A 932 18.23 -18.49 -45.63
C GLY A 932 19.19 -18.94 -46.74
N ASP A 933 18.69 -19.60 -47.78
CA ASP A 933 19.49 -20.00 -48.95
C ASP A 933 19.75 -18.79 -49.88
N THR A 934 20.91 -18.75 -50.55
CA THR A 934 21.29 -17.63 -51.44
C THR A 934 21.39 -18.07 -52.90
N LYS A 935 21.07 -17.16 -53.84
CA LYS A 935 21.10 -17.46 -55.28
C LYS A 935 22.54 -17.37 -55.80
N GLY A 936 23.06 -18.44 -56.38
CA GLY A 936 24.44 -18.56 -56.84
C GLY A 936 25.22 -19.66 -56.12
N ASP A 937 26.45 -19.87 -56.57
CA ASP A 937 27.34 -20.94 -56.08
C ASP A 937 28.02 -20.56 -54.75
N CYS A 938 28.17 -21.50 -53.83
CA CYS A 938 28.94 -21.34 -52.60
C CYS A 938 30.42 -21.10 -52.93
N SER A 939 30.93 -19.91 -52.62
CA SER A 939 32.24 -19.43 -53.06
C SER A 939 33.42 -20.02 -52.25
N SER A 940 34.41 -20.58 -52.95
CA SER A 940 35.72 -21.01 -52.40
C SER A 940 36.80 -19.93 -52.57
N SER A 941 37.53 -19.67 -51.49
CA SER A 941 38.58 -18.65 -51.31
C SER A 941 39.83 -18.79 -52.20
N THR A 942 40.46 -17.67 -52.58
CA THR A 942 41.94 -17.42 -52.42
C THR A 942 42.35 -15.98 -52.80
N GLY A 943 43.13 -15.30 -51.95
CA GLY A 943 44.03 -14.19 -52.33
C GLY A 943 44.13 -12.99 -51.34
N SER A 944 45.23 -12.90 -50.58
CA SER A 944 45.72 -11.76 -49.72
C SER A 944 46.55 -10.75 -50.58
N PRO A 945 46.89 -9.47 -50.23
CA PRO A 945 47.08 -8.85 -48.89
C PRO A 945 46.57 -7.38 -48.67
N ASP A 946 46.72 -6.92 -47.42
CA ASP A 946 46.69 -5.54 -46.88
C ASP A 946 45.40 -4.69 -46.90
N THR A 947 44.66 -4.59 -45.77
CA THR A 947 44.23 -3.34 -45.07
C THR A 947 43.44 -3.66 -43.75
N PRO A 948 43.14 -2.70 -42.83
CA PRO A 948 43.66 -2.67 -41.46
C PRO A 948 42.75 -3.27 -40.36
N ALA A 949 43.43 -3.87 -39.38
CA ALA A 949 43.14 -3.94 -37.94
C ALA A 949 41.65 -4.04 -37.50
N SER A 950 41.12 -5.27 -37.48
CA SER A 950 40.10 -5.64 -36.49
C SER A 950 40.74 -5.64 -35.11
N THR A 951 40.28 -4.79 -34.20
CA THR A 951 40.82 -4.68 -32.84
C THR A 951 40.50 -5.95 -32.05
N LYS A 952 41.37 -6.97 -32.14
CA LYS A 952 41.25 -8.21 -31.37
C LYS A 952 41.59 -7.94 -29.91
N MET A 953 40.78 -8.52 -29.03
CA MET A 953 40.88 -8.41 -27.59
C MET A 953 41.63 -9.62 -27.04
N ILE A 954 42.65 -9.38 -26.22
CA ILE A 954 43.36 -10.42 -25.49
C ILE A 954 42.57 -10.75 -24.22
N ILE A 955 42.34 -12.04 -23.97
CA ILE A 955 41.70 -12.53 -22.75
C ILE A 955 42.48 -13.69 -22.13
N CYS A 956 42.29 -13.89 -20.83
CA CYS A 956 42.74 -15.05 -20.10
C CYS A 956 41.59 -16.04 -19.93
N HIS A 957 41.72 -17.20 -20.57
CA HIS A 957 40.72 -18.27 -20.61
C HIS A 957 41.14 -19.46 -19.74
N THR A 958 40.24 -19.99 -18.91
CA THR A 958 40.53 -21.18 -18.07
C THR A 958 39.61 -22.34 -18.43
N PRO A 959 40.12 -23.42 -19.07
CA PRO A 959 39.30 -24.57 -19.47
C PRO A 959 38.70 -25.31 -18.27
N ASN A 960 37.46 -25.81 -18.42
CA ASN A 960 36.67 -26.47 -17.36
C ASN A 960 37.16 -27.87 -16.92
N GLU A 961 38.37 -28.27 -17.30
CA GLU A 961 38.97 -29.55 -16.91
C GLU A 961 39.79 -29.42 -15.62
N LYS A 962 39.64 -30.38 -14.72
CA LYS A 962 40.21 -30.36 -13.37
C LYS A 962 41.75 -30.44 -13.44
N GLY A 963 42.42 -29.29 -13.33
CA GLY A 963 43.88 -29.15 -13.37
C GLY A 963 44.45 -28.42 -14.58
N ALA A 964 43.61 -27.88 -15.48
CA ALA A 964 44.06 -27.09 -16.62
C ALA A 964 44.60 -25.71 -16.19
N SER A 965 45.76 -25.33 -16.71
CA SER A 965 46.37 -24.02 -16.46
C SER A 965 45.76 -22.94 -17.38
N PRO A 966 45.57 -21.69 -16.89
CA PRO A 966 44.98 -20.61 -17.68
C PRO A 966 45.78 -20.31 -18.96
N GLN A 967 45.07 -20.08 -20.06
CA GLN A 967 45.65 -19.81 -21.39
C GLN A 967 45.23 -18.44 -21.91
N THR A 968 46.20 -17.69 -22.45
CA THR A 968 45.93 -16.41 -23.10
C THR A 968 45.53 -16.63 -24.55
N ILE A 969 44.36 -16.13 -24.92
CA ILE A 969 43.80 -16.25 -26.27
C ILE A 969 43.31 -14.88 -26.80
N GLN A 970 43.20 -14.74 -28.11
CA GLN A 970 42.71 -13.52 -28.77
C GLN A 970 41.37 -13.78 -29.43
N ILE A 971 40.37 -12.96 -29.06
CA ILE A 971 39.00 -13.05 -29.55
C ILE A 971 38.55 -11.73 -30.18
N SER A 972 37.45 -11.72 -30.93
CA SER A 972 36.85 -10.47 -31.41
C SER A 972 36.09 -9.76 -30.27
N PRO A 973 35.90 -8.43 -30.31
CA PRO A 973 35.12 -7.70 -29.30
C PRO A 973 33.65 -8.17 -29.19
N GLU A 974 33.12 -8.77 -30.25
CA GLU A 974 31.75 -9.30 -30.33
C GLU A 974 31.61 -10.64 -29.57
N GLU A 975 32.71 -11.39 -29.40
CA GLU A 975 32.76 -12.65 -28.66
C GLU A 975 32.96 -12.44 -27.15
N TRP A 976 33.35 -11.24 -26.72
CA TRP A 976 33.63 -10.91 -25.31
C TRP A 976 32.47 -11.20 -24.35
N PRO A 977 31.20 -10.87 -24.65
CA PRO A 977 30.10 -11.14 -23.71
C PRO A 977 29.93 -12.62 -23.39
N ALA A 978 30.19 -13.51 -24.37
CA ALA A 978 30.11 -14.95 -24.16
C ALA A 978 31.28 -15.46 -23.30
N HIS A 979 32.51 -15.03 -23.58
CA HIS A 979 33.68 -15.41 -22.79
C HIS A 979 33.64 -14.85 -21.36
N GLN A 980 33.13 -13.63 -21.16
CA GLN A 980 32.91 -13.04 -19.84
C GLN A 980 31.90 -13.85 -19.01
N ALA A 981 30.84 -14.38 -19.64
CA ALA A 981 29.85 -15.22 -18.98
C ALA A 981 30.43 -16.57 -18.50
N HIS A 982 31.54 -17.01 -19.09
CA HIS A 982 32.27 -18.23 -18.72
C HIS A 982 33.45 -17.98 -17.74
N GLY A 983 33.62 -16.75 -17.25
CA GLY A 983 34.61 -16.41 -16.22
C GLY A 983 35.99 -16.00 -16.75
N ASP A 984 36.12 -15.80 -18.06
CA ASP A 984 37.36 -15.31 -18.67
C ASP A 984 37.57 -13.81 -18.39
N THR A 985 38.81 -13.37 -18.24
CA THR A 985 39.15 -11.96 -17.93
C THR A 985 39.86 -11.27 -19.09
N LYS A 986 39.71 -9.94 -19.22
CA LYS A 986 40.46 -9.17 -20.24
C LYS A 986 41.93 -9.04 -19.84
N GLY A 987 42.84 -9.33 -20.77
CA GLY A 987 44.29 -9.27 -20.57
C GLY A 987 44.96 -10.64 -20.54
N ASP A 988 46.29 -10.67 -20.50
CA ASP A 988 47.09 -11.90 -20.43
C ASP A 988 46.85 -12.67 -19.12
N CYS A 989 47.06 -13.99 -19.14
CA CYS A 989 47.05 -14.79 -17.92
C CYS A 989 48.29 -14.49 -17.10
N ALA A 990 48.12 -14.16 -15.82
CA ALA A 990 49.22 -13.84 -14.94
C ALA A 990 50.21 -15.02 -14.83
N THR A 991 51.48 -14.78 -15.16
CA THR A 991 52.56 -15.74 -14.94
C THR A 991 53.13 -15.54 -13.54
N ASP A 992 52.87 -16.48 -12.64
CA ASP A 992 53.39 -16.47 -11.27
C ASP A 992 54.92 -16.60 -11.26
N SER A 993 55.59 -15.48 -11.02
CA SER A 993 57.00 -15.42 -10.64
C SER A 993 57.12 -15.29 -9.12
N LYS A 994 57.17 -16.46 -8.46
CA LYS A 994 57.93 -16.79 -7.23
C LYS A 994 58.01 -15.82 -6.03
N LYS A 995 57.71 -16.45 -4.88
CA LYS A 995 58.43 -16.45 -3.57
C LYS A 995 58.02 -15.45 -2.49
N GLY A 996 57.76 -16.03 -1.31
CA GLY A 996 58.13 -15.50 0.01
C GLY A 996 56.93 -15.30 0.94
N ALA A 997 56.54 -16.29 1.75
CA ALA A 997 57.12 -16.62 3.07
C ALA A 997 56.26 -16.06 4.24
N THR A 998 55.66 -16.99 5.02
CA THR A 998 55.46 -16.97 6.50
C THR A 998 54.52 -15.87 7.09
N VAL A 999 53.66 -16.01 8.11
CA VAL A 999 53.52 -16.86 9.32
C VAL A 999 52.05 -16.78 9.85
N ILE A 1000 51.71 -17.66 10.83
CA ILE A 1000 50.71 -17.63 11.95
C ILE A 1000 49.20 -17.66 11.65
N LYS A 1001 48.54 -18.83 11.72
CA LYS A 1001 47.72 -19.32 12.87
C LYS A 1001 47.55 -18.36 14.06
N GLY A 1002 46.34 -17.83 14.25
CA GLY A 1002 45.91 -17.15 15.48
C GLY A 1002 44.39 -17.00 15.60
N LYS A 1003 43.86 -17.49 16.73
CA LYS A 1003 42.50 -17.42 17.29
C LYS A 1003 41.67 -16.13 17.05
N LYS A 1004 40.33 -16.36 16.99
CA LYS A 1004 39.16 -15.55 17.43
C LYS A 1004 39.42 -14.35 18.37
N PRO A 1005 38.59 -13.30 18.33
CA PRO A 1005 37.17 -13.34 18.77
C PRO A 1005 36.14 -13.59 17.67
#